data_AF-A0A8T0UDT2-F1
#
_entry.id   AF-A0A8T0UDT2-F1
#
_cell.length_a   1.000
_cell.length_b   1.000
_cell.length_c   1.000
_cell.angle_alpha   90.00
_cell.angle_beta   90.00
_cell.angle_gamma   90.00
#
_symmetry.space_group_name_H-M   'P 1'
#
loop_
_entity.id
_entity.type
_entity.pdbx_description
1 polymer ?
#
loop_
_entity_poly.entity_id
_entity_poly.type
_entity_poly.pdbx_seq_one_letter_code
_entity_poly.pdbx_strand_id
1 'polypeptide(L)'
;MVSAIKGELVSSLQILVQFSGLLSPPPATVHFANTAARKAAVVLSDLKSGNENFYGYSKDNSPIKAGNMLHLIVEACIARNLVDTSAYFWPGYLVPLEESSRAQESSWSSLTDGSPLMELKDALMVTPASSVAELEKLYSFAVSGSEEEKLVASKVLCGASLLRGWNIQEHVVQMVLKLLSSFLPLDSRSDRRYVQHMPMLHALILGISSVDAVHILSMYGLVPEVAAMLMPLCEIFGSLPPSDHRSCNFEEASVYSVFSSAFLSLLRLWKFHRPPIENALSRHGVFVRSELSLDFLLLLRNSRSALKNLSNVSKSSILQFDPLFQKPVYIDSFPKLRAWYFQNQACIASTLSTVYNRPNVLHVANIILKIICHKVSTCPPCVLSVNPQSTSNSSMGSPPPGVKEDSQWPTLPAWEVLEAVPFVLEAVLTACAHGRLSSRDLITGLRDLADFLPASLAAIVSYFSAEITRGIWKPVMLNGTDWPSPAATLPVVESEINEVLALAGVNINISSRPRSVMPMLPLPIAALISLSITVKMEEFSHLHGIIGQGIEICATSSSWPSMQIIGALWSQKVRRWHDFIILACSRSPFTRDNTAVAQLIRSCFTSFLGPSVDGHSCYVANRGVTNLLGKTLDERARLVVAPGFLYMRSCQLFPDNNFVCEEILKVVIERARTLANDCSSERPAHLRSDCMTLSDASSLVEQISSLAATMLCHAGGVNLIRLLYEHILPTLLLSAGEDKLGSAGLVCSLFEGYALAYVLLWSGASIWGVGETSPAYASIYTSKRQRIVDRHLEFMAKVMEGNIVLGCGETTWRSYVLCFVGLLVDFVPAWILEVKLETLQKLASGLRKWHKGDLALSLLERGGKKAVTSVVESLL
;
A
#
# COMPACT_ATOMS: atom_id res chain seq x y z
N MET A 1 -5.43 -31.72 -15.33
CA MET A 1 -4.95 -30.61 -14.48
C MET A 1 -5.10 -29.26 -15.18
N VAL A 2 -4.51 -29.03 -16.36
CA VAL A 2 -4.65 -27.75 -17.10
C VAL A 2 -6.09 -27.40 -17.51
N SER A 3 -6.92 -28.38 -17.91
CA SER A 3 -8.33 -28.10 -18.25
C SER A 3 -9.21 -27.80 -17.04
N ALA A 4 -8.91 -28.38 -15.87
CA ALA A 4 -9.62 -28.09 -14.61
C ALA A 4 -9.32 -26.66 -14.15
N ILE A 5 -8.04 -26.24 -14.22
CA ILE A 5 -7.62 -24.86 -13.92
C ILE A 5 -8.24 -23.86 -14.91
N LYS A 6 -8.31 -24.20 -16.20
CA LYS A 6 -8.99 -23.36 -17.22
C LYS A 6 -10.49 -23.23 -16.91
N GLY A 7 -11.15 -24.31 -16.49
CA GLY A 7 -12.55 -24.30 -16.07
C GLY A 7 -12.81 -23.47 -14.82
N GLU A 8 -11.95 -23.58 -13.80
CA GLU A 8 -12.01 -22.77 -12.57
C GLU A 8 -11.80 -21.28 -12.87
N LEU A 9 -10.85 -20.92 -13.74
CA LEU A 9 -10.65 -19.54 -14.20
C LEU A 9 -11.91 -18.98 -14.88
N VAL A 10 -12.50 -19.75 -15.79
CA VAL A 10 -13.75 -19.37 -16.47
C VAL A 10 -14.88 -19.16 -15.48
N SER A 11 -15.06 -20.08 -14.51
CA SER A 11 -16.09 -19.94 -13.47
C SER A 11 -15.87 -18.68 -12.61
N SER A 12 -14.62 -18.37 -12.28
CA SER A 12 -14.25 -17.18 -11.49
C SER A 12 -14.55 -15.89 -12.25
N LEU A 13 -14.23 -15.85 -13.56
CA LEU A 13 -14.55 -14.71 -14.42
C LEU A 13 -16.06 -14.51 -14.61
N GLN A 14 -16.84 -15.60 -14.64
CA GLN A 14 -18.29 -15.54 -14.68
C GLN A 14 -18.88 -15.01 -13.37
N ILE A 15 -18.34 -15.42 -12.22
CA ILE A 15 -18.71 -14.86 -10.91
C ILE A 15 -18.39 -13.36 -10.84
N LEU A 16 -17.31 -12.91 -11.50
CA LEU A 16 -16.91 -11.51 -11.58
C LEU A 16 -18.01 -10.60 -12.15
N VAL A 17 -18.90 -11.12 -13.00
CA VAL A 17 -20.05 -10.38 -13.56
C VAL A 17 -20.96 -9.83 -12.45
N GLN A 18 -21.07 -10.54 -11.31
CA GLN A 18 -21.84 -10.12 -10.14
C GLN A 18 -21.27 -8.86 -9.48
N PHE A 19 -20.02 -8.51 -9.78
CA PHE A 19 -19.30 -7.35 -9.25
C PHE A 19 -19.22 -6.20 -10.26
N SER A 20 -20.10 -6.16 -11.27
CA SER A 20 -20.10 -5.15 -12.35
C SER A 20 -20.00 -3.69 -11.85
N GLY A 21 -20.51 -3.38 -10.66
CA GLY A 21 -20.37 -2.06 -10.02
C GLY A 21 -18.95 -1.67 -9.59
N LEU A 22 -18.07 -2.65 -9.35
CA LEU A 22 -16.64 -2.45 -9.07
C LEU A 22 -15.77 -2.46 -10.33
N LEU A 23 -16.33 -2.94 -11.44
CA LEU A 23 -15.63 -3.08 -12.71
C LEU A 23 -15.75 -1.80 -13.55
N SER A 24 -16.14 -0.66 -12.97
CA SER A 24 -16.04 0.63 -13.65
C SER A 24 -14.58 0.86 -14.08
N PRO A 25 -14.30 1.10 -15.37
CA PRO A 25 -12.94 1.37 -15.80
C PRO A 25 -12.52 2.75 -15.28
N PRO A 26 -11.29 2.90 -14.74
CA PRO A 26 -10.70 4.22 -14.48
C PRO A 26 -10.83 5.15 -15.70
N PRO A 27 -10.94 6.49 -15.54
CA PRO A 27 -11.10 7.41 -16.66
C PRO A 27 -10.07 7.21 -17.80
N ALA A 28 -8.82 6.89 -17.43
CA ALA A 28 -7.75 6.60 -18.39
C ALA A 28 -7.96 5.33 -19.23
N THR A 29 -8.83 4.41 -18.79
CA THR A 29 -9.05 3.10 -19.43
C THR A 29 -10.45 2.93 -20.00
N VAL A 30 -11.36 3.89 -19.80
CA VAL A 30 -12.72 3.88 -20.36
C VAL A 30 -12.68 3.64 -21.87
N HIS A 31 -11.79 4.33 -22.60
CA HIS A 31 -11.65 4.16 -24.05
C HIS A 31 -11.22 2.72 -24.44
N PHE A 32 -10.31 2.12 -23.67
CA PHE A 32 -9.87 0.74 -23.92
C PHE A 32 -10.97 -0.27 -23.57
N ALA A 33 -11.69 -0.08 -22.46
CA ALA A 33 -12.82 -0.91 -22.08
C ALA A 33 -13.95 -0.86 -23.12
N ASN A 34 -14.25 0.33 -23.63
CA ASN A 34 -15.18 0.51 -24.74
C ASN A 34 -14.69 -0.16 -26.03
N THR A 35 -13.40 -0.15 -26.29
CA THR A 35 -12.80 -0.81 -27.46
C THR A 35 -12.84 -2.34 -27.36
N ALA A 36 -12.55 -2.90 -26.17
CA ALA A 36 -12.68 -4.34 -25.92
C ALA A 36 -14.14 -4.80 -26.03
N ALA A 37 -15.09 -4.03 -25.47
CA ALA A 37 -16.52 -4.28 -25.64
C ALA A 37 -16.94 -4.24 -27.11
N ARG A 38 -16.43 -3.27 -27.89
CA ARG A 38 -16.66 -3.16 -29.33
C ARG A 38 -16.17 -4.41 -30.09
N LYS A 39 -14.96 -4.91 -29.80
CA LYS A 39 -14.42 -6.12 -30.44
C LYS A 39 -15.32 -7.34 -30.20
N ALA A 40 -15.75 -7.55 -28.97
CA ALA A 40 -16.67 -8.63 -28.62
C ALA A 40 -18.03 -8.48 -29.32
N ALA A 41 -18.54 -7.24 -29.45
CA ALA A 41 -19.78 -6.96 -30.16
C ALA A 41 -19.71 -7.25 -31.66
N VAL A 42 -18.59 -6.89 -32.32
CA VAL A 42 -18.36 -7.17 -33.76
C VAL A 42 -18.36 -8.68 -34.04
N VAL A 43 -17.68 -9.47 -33.20
CA VAL A 43 -17.68 -10.93 -33.34
C VAL A 43 -19.10 -11.52 -33.18
N LEU A 44 -19.93 -10.91 -32.33
CA LEU A 44 -21.33 -11.31 -32.16
C LEU A 44 -22.21 -10.93 -33.37
N SER A 45 -21.97 -9.77 -33.99
CA SER A 45 -22.74 -9.30 -35.16
C SER A 45 -22.38 -10.06 -36.44
N ASP A 46 -21.09 -10.39 -36.63
CA ASP A 46 -20.63 -11.15 -37.80
C ASP A 46 -21.26 -12.55 -37.83
N LEU A 47 -21.50 -13.16 -36.66
CA LEU A 47 -22.22 -14.43 -36.54
C LEU A 47 -23.75 -14.30 -36.74
N LYS A 48 -24.37 -13.18 -36.34
CA LYS A 48 -25.81 -12.93 -36.55
C LYS A 48 -26.14 -12.65 -38.02
N SER A 49 -25.24 -12.02 -38.77
CA SER A 49 -25.42 -11.81 -40.22
C SER A 49 -25.48 -13.11 -41.04
N GLY A 50 -25.01 -14.23 -40.48
CA GLY A 50 -25.10 -15.55 -41.08
C GLY A 50 -26.44 -16.27 -40.85
N ASN A 51 -27.31 -15.76 -39.98
CA ASN A 51 -28.49 -16.51 -39.53
C ASN A 51 -29.67 -15.64 -39.08
N GLU A 52 -30.26 -14.82 -39.96
CA GLU A 52 -31.61 -14.26 -39.71
C GLU A 52 -32.45 -14.18 -40.99
N ASN A 53 -33.25 -15.23 -41.22
CA ASN A 53 -34.64 -15.09 -41.65
C ASN A 53 -35.47 -15.62 -40.47
N PHE A 54 -36.00 -14.74 -39.60
CA PHE A 54 -37.38 -14.76 -39.08
C PHE A 54 -37.58 -13.85 -37.85
N TYR A 55 -38.55 -12.94 -38.01
CA TYR A 55 -39.31 -12.13 -37.04
C TYR A 55 -38.64 -10.93 -36.34
N GLY A 56 -39.20 -9.74 -36.64
CA GLY A 56 -38.95 -8.47 -35.97
C GLY A 56 -40.00 -8.09 -34.92
N TYR A 57 -39.56 -7.19 -34.02
CA TYR A 57 -40.21 -6.28 -33.05
C TYR A 57 -39.11 -6.04 -31.99
N SER A 58 -38.79 -4.88 -31.42
CA SER A 58 -39.42 -3.58 -31.20
C SER A 58 -38.30 -2.53 -31.16
N LYS A 59 -38.57 -1.34 -31.68
CA LYS A 59 -37.68 -0.18 -31.69
C LYS A 59 -38.06 0.72 -30.52
N ASP A 60 -37.54 0.43 -29.32
CA ASP A 60 -37.68 1.31 -28.15
C ASP A 60 -36.34 1.96 -27.83
N ASN A 61 -36.29 3.27 -28.04
CA ASN A 61 -35.20 4.17 -27.66
C ASN A 61 -35.18 4.32 -26.14
N SER A 62 -34.35 3.51 -25.46
CA SER A 62 -33.82 3.84 -24.13
C SER A 62 -32.31 4.06 -24.23
N PRO A 63 -31.74 5.11 -23.62
CA PRO A 63 -30.29 5.33 -23.64
C PRO A 63 -29.57 4.30 -22.74
N ILE A 64 -28.22 4.24 -22.75
CA ILE A 64 -27.28 3.67 -21.71
C ILE A 64 -26.67 2.25 -22.08
N LYS A 65 -25.36 1.88 -22.02
CA LYS A 65 -24.21 2.09 -21.07
C LYS A 65 -22.81 1.71 -21.68
N ALA A 66 -21.70 2.17 -21.07
CA ALA A 66 -20.29 1.99 -21.46
C ALA A 66 -19.64 0.63 -21.08
N GLY A 67 -18.55 0.24 -21.78
CA GLY A 67 -17.73 -0.95 -21.49
C GLY A 67 -17.07 -0.90 -20.12
N ASN A 68 -16.81 -2.07 -19.52
CA ASN A 68 -16.30 -2.19 -18.15
C ASN A 68 -14.97 -3.00 -18.08
N MET A 69 -14.33 -3.05 -16.91
CA MET A 69 -13.06 -3.76 -16.69
C MET A 69 -13.15 -5.27 -16.98
N LEU A 70 -14.34 -5.89 -16.90
CA LEU A 70 -14.52 -7.30 -17.28
C LEU A 70 -14.11 -7.52 -18.74
N HIS A 71 -14.51 -6.60 -19.63
CA HIS A 71 -14.19 -6.67 -21.05
C HIS A 71 -12.68 -6.60 -21.27
N LEU A 72 -11.98 -5.75 -20.51
CA LEU A 72 -10.52 -5.66 -20.56
C LEU A 72 -9.84 -6.93 -20.04
N ILE A 73 -10.32 -7.49 -18.93
CA ILE A 73 -9.75 -8.70 -18.34
C ILE A 73 -9.90 -9.88 -19.31
N VAL A 74 -11.10 -10.07 -19.87
CA VAL A 74 -11.37 -11.15 -20.81
C VAL A 74 -10.59 -10.96 -22.11
N GLU A 75 -10.52 -9.75 -22.66
CA GLU A 75 -9.68 -9.44 -23.83
C GLU A 75 -8.19 -9.73 -23.54
N ALA A 76 -7.70 -9.35 -22.36
CA ALA A 76 -6.33 -9.62 -21.93
C ALA A 76 -6.06 -11.12 -21.74
N CYS A 77 -7.04 -11.90 -21.29
CA CYS A 77 -6.96 -13.36 -21.20
C CYS A 77 -6.96 -14.03 -22.58
N ILE A 78 -7.77 -13.52 -23.51
CA ILE A 78 -7.81 -14.00 -24.91
C ILE A 78 -6.48 -13.69 -25.61
N ALA A 79 -5.97 -12.46 -25.49
CA ALA A 79 -4.67 -12.07 -26.05
C ALA A 79 -3.50 -12.92 -25.52
N ARG A 80 -3.63 -13.48 -24.31
CA ARG A 80 -2.66 -14.38 -23.68
C ARG A 80 -2.94 -15.88 -23.93
N ASN A 81 -3.92 -16.23 -24.76
CA ASN A 81 -4.37 -17.60 -25.02
C ASN A 81 -4.78 -18.38 -23.75
N LEU A 82 -5.24 -17.69 -22.70
CA LEU A 82 -5.72 -18.31 -21.46
C LEU A 82 -7.20 -18.70 -21.55
N VAL A 83 -7.97 -17.93 -22.32
CA VAL A 83 -9.40 -18.12 -22.55
C VAL A 83 -9.66 -18.02 -24.05
N ASP A 84 -10.59 -18.81 -24.57
CA ASP A 84 -10.92 -18.80 -25.99
C ASP A 84 -11.92 -17.66 -26.30
N THR A 85 -12.06 -17.29 -27.56
CA THR A 85 -13.03 -16.26 -28.01
C THR A 85 -14.49 -16.61 -27.68
N SER A 86 -14.76 -17.84 -27.24
CA SER A 86 -16.05 -18.27 -26.72
C SER A 86 -16.53 -17.48 -25.48
N ALA A 87 -15.61 -16.79 -24.78
CA ALA A 87 -15.96 -15.93 -23.66
C ALA A 87 -16.85 -14.73 -24.05
N TYR A 88 -16.82 -14.31 -25.32
CA TYR A 88 -17.70 -13.25 -25.82
C TYR A 88 -19.19 -13.62 -25.77
N PHE A 89 -19.52 -14.91 -25.64
CA PHE A 89 -20.90 -15.40 -25.59
C PHE A 89 -21.42 -15.61 -24.16
N TRP A 90 -20.70 -15.20 -23.11
CA TRP A 90 -21.18 -15.38 -21.73
C TRP A 90 -22.46 -14.55 -21.45
N PRO A 91 -23.43 -15.10 -20.70
CA PRO A 91 -24.66 -14.39 -20.37
C PRO A 91 -24.36 -13.08 -19.62
N GLY A 92 -24.85 -11.95 -20.12
CA GLY A 92 -24.61 -10.63 -19.51
C GLY A 92 -23.24 -10.01 -19.81
N TYR A 93 -22.43 -10.63 -20.69
CA TYR A 93 -21.11 -10.12 -21.06
C TYR A 93 -21.16 -8.92 -22.01
N LEU A 94 -22.15 -8.84 -22.90
CA LEU A 94 -22.33 -7.72 -23.82
C LEU A 94 -23.58 -6.91 -23.47
N VAL A 95 -23.40 -5.60 -23.41
CA VAL A 95 -24.46 -4.58 -23.31
C VAL A 95 -24.32 -3.69 -24.56
N PRO A 96 -25.42 -3.33 -25.26
CA PRO A 96 -25.34 -2.69 -26.57
C PRO A 96 -24.75 -1.27 -26.52
N LEU A 97 -24.01 -0.90 -27.59
CA LEU A 97 -23.23 0.34 -27.75
C LEU A 97 -23.64 1.09 -29.04
N GLU A 98 -23.52 2.43 -29.04
CA GLU A 98 -23.48 3.29 -30.25
C GLU A 98 -22.19 4.14 -30.33
N GLU A 99 -21.96 4.71 -31.52
CA GLU A 99 -20.68 5.07 -32.14
C GLU A 99 -19.88 6.25 -31.54
N SER A 100 -18.55 6.16 -31.66
CA SER A 100 -17.66 7.33 -31.66
C SER A 100 -16.49 7.13 -32.64
N SER A 101 -16.38 8.09 -33.57
CA SER A 101 -15.36 8.43 -34.60
C SER A 101 -14.13 7.54 -34.85
N ARG A 102 -13.82 7.41 -36.15
CA ARG A 102 -12.66 6.76 -36.79
C ARG A 102 -11.35 6.84 -36.00
N ALA A 103 -10.68 5.69 -35.89
CA ALA A 103 -9.31 5.58 -35.41
C ALA A 103 -8.38 6.42 -36.29
N GLN A 104 -7.70 7.38 -35.65
CA GLN A 104 -6.53 8.05 -36.21
C GLN A 104 -5.39 7.03 -36.26
N GLU A 105 -4.63 6.98 -37.36
CA GLU A 105 -3.45 6.10 -37.49
C GLU A 105 -2.54 6.27 -36.28
N SER A 106 -2.13 5.15 -35.68
CA SER A 106 -1.35 5.18 -34.44
C SER A 106 0.07 5.66 -34.74
N SER A 107 0.59 6.62 -33.97
CA SER A 107 2.00 7.05 -34.07
C SER A 107 2.99 5.88 -33.85
N TRP A 108 2.51 4.79 -33.24
CA TRP A 108 3.24 3.54 -33.08
C TRP A 108 3.38 2.74 -34.38
N SER A 109 2.39 2.75 -35.28
CA SER A 109 2.52 2.09 -36.60
C SER A 109 3.50 2.85 -37.50
N SER A 110 3.50 4.18 -37.46
CA SER A 110 4.52 4.97 -38.19
C SER A 110 5.95 4.72 -37.70
N LEU A 111 6.13 4.36 -36.42
CA LEU A 111 7.43 3.93 -35.89
C LEU A 111 7.81 2.55 -36.44
N THR A 112 6.88 1.59 -36.53
CA THR A 112 7.14 0.27 -37.15
C THR A 112 7.46 0.36 -38.63
N ASP A 113 6.90 1.36 -39.31
CA ASP A 113 7.07 1.58 -40.75
C ASP A 113 8.35 2.39 -41.11
N GLY A 114 9.09 2.87 -40.10
CA GLY A 114 10.47 3.38 -40.27
C GLY A 114 10.68 4.88 -40.01
N SER A 115 9.71 5.60 -39.45
CA SER A 115 9.85 7.02 -39.11
C SER A 115 10.87 7.24 -37.96
N PRO A 116 11.60 8.38 -37.94
CA PRO A 116 12.61 8.64 -36.91
C PRO A 116 11.98 8.86 -35.52
N LEU A 117 12.53 8.20 -34.50
CA LEU A 117 12.02 8.23 -33.12
C LEU A 117 11.94 9.65 -32.54
N MET A 118 12.87 10.52 -32.94
CA MET A 118 12.97 11.90 -32.42
C MET A 118 11.77 12.77 -32.80
N GLU A 119 11.14 12.54 -33.96
CA GLU A 119 9.96 13.28 -34.43
C GLU A 119 8.67 12.83 -33.73
N LEU A 120 8.63 11.58 -33.27
CA LEU A 120 7.44 10.95 -32.67
C LEU A 120 7.44 10.98 -31.14
N LYS A 121 8.51 11.47 -30.50
CA LYS A 121 8.72 11.37 -29.05
C LYS A 121 7.52 11.84 -28.21
N ASP A 122 6.95 13.00 -28.51
CA ASP A 122 5.91 13.61 -27.68
C ASP A 122 4.57 12.87 -27.83
N ALA A 123 4.28 12.34 -29.03
CA ALA A 123 3.10 11.53 -29.29
C ALA A 123 3.18 10.15 -28.62
N LEU A 124 4.35 9.50 -28.64
CA LEU A 124 4.59 8.19 -28.03
C LEU A 124 4.62 8.25 -26.50
N MET A 125 5.01 9.39 -25.91
CA MET A 125 4.97 9.58 -24.45
C MET A 125 3.55 9.57 -23.88
N VAL A 126 2.56 10.00 -24.68
CA VAL A 126 1.16 10.19 -24.24
C VAL A 126 0.26 9.02 -24.65
N THR A 127 0.63 8.28 -25.71
CA THR A 127 -0.15 7.14 -26.23
C THR A 127 0.54 5.80 -25.89
N PRO A 128 -0.14 4.83 -25.24
CA PRO A 128 0.46 3.53 -24.99
C PRO A 128 0.56 2.71 -26.29
N ALA A 129 1.56 1.84 -26.39
CA ALA A 129 1.69 0.91 -27.50
C ALA A 129 0.50 -0.07 -27.56
N SER A 130 0.22 -0.59 -28.75
CA SER A 130 -0.91 -1.48 -29.03
C SER A 130 -0.51 -2.96 -29.07
N SER A 131 0.77 -3.24 -29.35
CA SER A 131 1.30 -4.61 -29.46
C SER A 131 2.70 -4.78 -28.84
N VAL A 132 3.10 -6.03 -28.62
CA VAL A 132 4.46 -6.37 -28.12
C VAL A 132 5.52 -6.12 -29.19
N ALA A 133 5.20 -6.30 -30.49
CA ALA A 133 6.14 -6.06 -31.58
C ALA A 133 6.57 -4.58 -31.68
N GLU A 134 5.65 -3.65 -31.45
CA GLU A 134 5.94 -2.21 -31.36
C GLU A 134 6.92 -1.91 -30.21
N LEU A 135 6.74 -2.57 -29.06
CA LEU A 135 7.63 -2.42 -27.91
C LEU A 135 9.01 -3.03 -28.16
N GLU A 136 9.11 -4.18 -28.83
CA GLU A 136 10.39 -4.80 -29.18
C GLU A 136 11.22 -3.91 -30.11
N LYS A 137 10.57 -3.21 -31.05
CA LYS A 137 11.23 -2.22 -31.90
C LYS A 137 11.72 -1.01 -31.08
N LEU A 138 10.94 -0.52 -30.13
CA LEU A 138 11.39 0.56 -29.23
C LEU A 138 12.54 0.10 -28.32
N TYR A 139 12.49 -1.15 -27.86
CA TYR A 139 13.52 -1.75 -27.03
C TYR A 139 14.86 -1.87 -27.75
N SER A 140 14.87 -2.16 -29.07
CA SER A 140 16.11 -2.21 -29.85
C SER A 140 16.79 -0.83 -29.94
N PHE A 141 16.02 0.27 -30.04
CA PHE A 141 16.58 1.62 -29.93
C PHE A 141 17.18 1.90 -28.55
N ALA A 142 16.54 1.41 -27.47
CA ALA A 142 17.07 1.55 -26.11
C ALA A 142 18.38 0.76 -25.86
N VAL A 143 18.62 -0.33 -26.59
CA VAL A 143 19.84 -1.16 -26.44
C VAL A 143 20.96 -0.73 -27.38
N SER A 144 20.65 -0.48 -28.65
CA SER A 144 21.64 -0.27 -29.72
C SER A 144 21.59 1.11 -30.42
N GLY A 145 20.68 2.01 -30.03
CA GLY A 145 20.57 3.35 -30.60
C GLY A 145 21.68 4.32 -30.17
N SER A 146 21.63 5.54 -30.69
CA SER A 146 22.45 6.67 -30.23
C SER A 146 22.10 7.09 -28.79
N GLU A 147 22.96 7.84 -28.10
CA GLU A 147 22.71 8.24 -26.70
C GLU A 147 21.42 9.07 -26.54
N GLU A 148 21.07 9.89 -27.52
CA GLU A 148 19.80 10.64 -27.56
C GLU A 148 18.60 9.71 -27.77
N GLU A 149 18.70 8.75 -28.70
CA GLU A 149 17.65 7.75 -28.94
C GLU A 149 17.45 6.82 -27.74
N LYS A 150 18.54 6.41 -27.07
CA LYS A 150 18.48 5.60 -25.83
C LYS A 150 17.73 6.34 -24.72
N LEU A 151 18.00 7.64 -24.57
CA LEU A 151 17.33 8.50 -23.61
C LEU A 151 15.83 8.62 -23.93
N VAL A 152 15.48 8.94 -25.18
CA VAL A 152 14.08 9.10 -25.61
C VAL A 152 13.32 7.78 -25.53
N ALA A 153 13.91 6.68 -25.99
CA ALA A 153 13.30 5.36 -25.91
C ALA A 153 13.03 4.94 -24.46
N SER A 154 13.96 5.24 -23.54
CA SER A 154 13.80 4.98 -22.11
C SER A 154 12.67 5.82 -21.50
N LYS A 155 12.56 7.10 -21.86
CA LYS A 155 11.43 7.96 -21.43
C LYS A 155 10.10 7.42 -21.95
N VAL A 156 10.02 7.03 -23.22
CA VAL A 156 8.80 6.51 -23.86
C VAL A 156 8.38 5.16 -23.24
N LEU A 157 9.31 4.25 -22.99
CA LEU A 157 9.03 2.99 -22.30
C LEU A 157 8.46 3.23 -20.89
N CYS A 158 9.03 4.18 -20.14
CA CYS A 158 8.54 4.58 -18.83
C CYS A 158 7.32 5.53 -18.85
N GLY A 159 6.81 5.88 -20.04
CA GLY A 159 5.71 6.82 -20.25
C GLY A 159 4.33 6.14 -20.22
N ALA A 160 3.45 6.51 -21.17
CA ALA A 160 2.10 5.98 -21.24
C ALA A 160 2.01 4.45 -21.33
N SER A 161 2.96 3.77 -21.98
CA SER A 161 2.98 2.31 -22.09
C SER A 161 3.14 1.61 -20.74
N LEU A 162 3.97 2.13 -19.83
CA LEU A 162 4.11 1.61 -18.47
C LEU A 162 2.89 1.96 -17.60
N LEU A 163 2.41 3.21 -17.68
CA LEU A 163 1.39 3.72 -16.75
C LEU A 163 -0.04 3.35 -17.15
N ARG A 164 -0.31 3.20 -18.46
CA ARG A 164 -1.66 3.06 -19.02
C ARG A 164 -1.79 1.90 -20.03
N GLY A 165 -0.73 1.15 -20.32
CA GLY A 165 -0.72 0.06 -21.30
C GLY A 165 -1.14 -1.31 -20.74
N TRP A 166 -2.33 -1.44 -20.15
CA TRP A 166 -2.77 -2.64 -19.38
C TRP A 166 -2.53 -4.00 -20.06
N ASN A 167 -2.66 -4.08 -21.39
CA ASN A 167 -2.49 -5.33 -22.13
C ASN A 167 -1.02 -5.77 -22.21
N ILE A 168 -0.10 -4.81 -22.26
CA ILE A 168 1.35 -5.01 -22.51
C ILE A 168 2.23 -4.56 -21.32
N GLN A 169 1.63 -4.01 -20.26
CA GLN A 169 2.29 -3.40 -19.11
C GLN A 169 3.33 -4.32 -18.48
N GLU A 170 3.00 -5.61 -18.36
CA GLU A 170 3.91 -6.63 -17.84
C GLU A 170 5.20 -6.76 -18.67
N HIS A 171 5.08 -6.75 -20.02
CA HIS A 171 6.23 -6.80 -20.93
C HIS A 171 7.06 -5.52 -20.85
N VAL A 172 6.41 -4.35 -20.74
CA VAL A 172 7.11 -3.07 -20.54
C VAL A 172 7.91 -3.08 -19.25
N VAL A 173 7.30 -3.55 -18.15
CA VAL A 173 7.98 -3.70 -16.86
C VAL A 173 9.20 -4.62 -17.00
N GLN A 174 9.06 -5.77 -17.67
CA GLN A 174 10.19 -6.68 -17.93
C GLN A 174 11.31 -6.01 -18.73
N MET A 175 10.96 -5.29 -19.81
CA MET A 175 11.93 -4.58 -20.64
C MET A 175 12.67 -3.50 -19.85
N VAL A 176 11.97 -2.70 -19.04
CA VAL A 176 12.58 -1.68 -18.17
C VAL A 176 13.52 -2.31 -17.14
N LEU A 177 13.10 -3.41 -16.50
CA LEU A 177 13.95 -4.12 -15.55
C LEU A 177 15.15 -4.77 -16.23
N LYS A 178 14.99 -5.27 -17.46
CA LYS A 178 16.10 -5.83 -18.24
C LYS A 178 17.12 -4.74 -18.62
N LEU A 179 16.67 -3.56 -19.03
CA LEU A 179 17.54 -2.40 -19.28
C LEU A 179 18.27 -1.98 -18.00
N LEU A 180 17.57 -1.84 -16.87
CA LEU A 180 18.20 -1.54 -15.58
C LEU A 180 19.21 -2.62 -15.17
N SER A 181 18.90 -3.88 -15.47
CA SER A 181 19.77 -5.02 -15.15
C SER A 181 21.07 -5.00 -15.96
N SER A 182 21.05 -4.48 -17.19
CA SER A 182 22.26 -4.39 -18.05
C SER A 182 23.37 -3.51 -17.46
N PHE A 183 23.03 -2.67 -16.47
CA PHE A 183 23.97 -1.83 -15.73
C PHE A 183 24.58 -2.53 -14.50
N LEU A 184 24.32 -3.82 -14.23
CA LEU A 184 24.88 -4.58 -13.10
C LEU A 184 25.29 -6.02 -13.52
N PRO A 185 26.23 -6.72 -12.83
CA PRO A 185 27.21 -6.25 -11.85
C PRO A 185 28.52 -5.91 -12.55
N LEU A 186 29.19 -4.83 -12.13
CA LEU A 186 30.47 -4.47 -12.73
C LEU A 186 31.58 -4.50 -11.67
N ASP A 187 32.66 -5.18 -12.01
CA ASP A 187 33.93 -5.07 -11.30
C ASP A 187 34.34 -3.60 -11.16
N SER A 188 35.11 -3.30 -10.11
CA SER A 188 35.54 -1.96 -9.64
C SER A 188 36.29 -1.08 -10.66
N ARG A 189 36.39 -1.49 -11.93
CA ARG A 189 37.12 -0.83 -13.02
C ARG A 189 36.22 -0.17 -14.07
N SER A 190 34.93 0.00 -13.76
CA SER A 190 33.84 0.30 -14.71
C SER A 190 33.23 1.71 -14.60
N ASP A 191 33.75 2.58 -13.73
CA ASP A 191 33.21 3.91 -13.42
C ASP A 191 32.96 4.77 -14.68
N ARG A 192 33.77 4.61 -15.73
CA ARG A 192 33.63 5.37 -16.99
C ARG A 192 32.39 5.01 -17.81
N ARG A 193 31.86 3.78 -17.71
CA ARG A 193 30.67 3.35 -18.49
C ARG A 193 29.37 3.92 -17.92
N TYR A 194 29.30 4.08 -16.60
CA TYR A 194 28.14 4.65 -15.92
C TYR A 194 27.98 6.14 -16.20
N VAL A 195 29.10 6.89 -16.25
CA VAL A 195 29.08 8.32 -16.57
C VAL A 195 28.59 8.58 -18.00
N GLN A 196 28.92 7.68 -18.95
CA GLN A 196 28.46 7.79 -20.34
C GLN A 196 26.95 7.58 -20.51
N HIS A 197 26.37 6.57 -19.84
CA HIS A 197 24.94 6.25 -19.94
C HIS A 197 24.09 6.91 -18.83
N MET A 198 24.66 7.87 -18.10
CA MET A 198 24.04 8.50 -16.94
C MET A 198 22.66 9.13 -17.24
N PRO A 199 22.44 9.84 -18.36
CA PRO A 199 21.12 10.41 -18.68
C PRO A 199 20.05 9.33 -18.90
N MET A 200 20.40 8.24 -19.59
CA MET A 200 19.49 7.11 -19.81
C MET A 200 19.11 6.44 -18.49
N LEU A 201 20.11 6.18 -17.63
CA LEU A 201 19.89 5.60 -16.31
C LEU A 201 19.01 6.52 -15.44
N HIS A 202 19.28 7.83 -15.45
CA HIS A 202 18.48 8.82 -14.74
C HIS A 202 17.00 8.78 -15.18
N ALA A 203 16.74 8.73 -16.50
CA ALA A 203 15.39 8.67 -17.04
C ALA A 203 14.65 7.37 -16.65
N LEU A 204 15.33 6.22 -16.67
CA LEU A 204 14.73 4.94 -16.24
C LEU A 204 14.36 4.96 -14.76
N ILE A 205 15.28 5.43 -13.90
CA ILE A 205 15.03 5.53 -12.45
C ILE A 205 13.89 6.50 -12.17
N LEU A 206 13.89 7.67 -12.81
CA LEU A 206 12.82 8.65 -12.65
C LEU A 206 11.46 8.09 -13.09
N GLY A 207 11.42 7.34 -14.20
CA GLY A 207 10.22 6.65 -14.68
C GLY A 207 9.62 5.68 -13.65
N ILE A 208 10.46 4.80 -13.08
CA ILE A 208 10.02 3.83 -12.06
C ILE A 208 9.75 4.47 -10.69
N SER A 209 10.25 5.68 -10.43
CA SER A 209 10.06 6.42 -9.17
C SER A 209 8.68 7.07 -9.02
N SER A 210 7.94 7.19 -10.12
CA SER A 210 6.62 7.79 -10.14
C SER A 210 5.64 7.04 -9.21
N VAL A 211 4.65 7.77 -8.69
CA VAL A 211 3.66 7.20 -7.77
C VAL A 211 3.00 5.97 -8.38
N ASP A 212 2.56 6.09 -9.61
CA ASP A 212 1.82 5.06 -10.32
C ASP A 212 2.72 3.86 -10.65
N ALA A 213 3.96 4.09 -11.10
CA ALA A 213 4.90 3.01 -11.40
C ALA A 213 5.25 2.17 -10.17
N VAL A 214 5.44 2.79 -9.00
CA VAL A 214 5.69 2.05 -7.74
C VAL A 214 4.52 1.16 -7.37
N HIS A 215 3.27 1.62 -7.56
CA HIS A 215 2.09 0.78 -7.33
C HIS A 215 2.03 -0.38 -8.32
N ILE A 216 2.29 -0.12 -9.60
CA ILE A 216 2.34 -1.15 -10.65
C ILE A 216 3.40 -2.22 -10.29
N LEU A 217 4.63 -1.81 -9.95
CA LEU A 217 5.69 -2.72 -9.53
C LEU A 217 5.32 -3.53 -8.29
N SER A 218 4.61 -2.92 -7.34
CA SER A 218 4.06 -3.61 -6.16
C SER A 218 2.99 -4.63 -6.51
N MET A 219 2.11 -4.34 -7.48
CA MET A 219 1.08 -5.27 -7.95
C MET A 219 1.69 -6.52 -8.60
N TYR A 220 2.75 -6.34 -9.39
CA TYR A 220 3.51 -7.46 -9.96
C TYR A 220 4.43 -8.15 -8.94
N GLY A 221 4.49 -7.66 -7.71
CA GLY A 221 5.34 -8.22 -6.65
C GLY A 221 6.83 -8.03 -6.89
N LEU A 222 7.26 -7.09 -7.74
CA LEU A 222 8.65 -6.90 -8.20
C LEU A 222 9.48 -5.96 -7.30
N VAL A 223 8.91 -5.51 -6.18
CA VAL A 223 9.57 -4.61 -5.22
C VAL A 223 10.94 -5.13 -4.75
N PRO A 224 11.09 -6.42 -4.37
CA PRO A 224 12.39 -6.97 -3.96
C PRO A 224 13.47 -6.91 -5.06
N GLU A 225 13.10 -7.21 -6.30
CA GLU A 225 13.98 -7.20 -7.45
C GLU A 225 14.44 -5.79 -7.78
N VAL A 226 13.53 -4.82 -7.81
CA VAL A 226 13.83 -3.41 -8.06
C VAL A 226 14.70 -2.83 -6.94
N ALA A 227 14.36 -3.10 -5.68
CA ALA A 227 15.16 -2.63 -4.55
C ALA A 227 16.61 -3.12 -4.64
N ALA A 228 16.81 -4.39 -5.00
CA ALA A 228 18.14 -4.95 -5.15
C ALA A 228 18.92 -4.43 -6.38
N MET A 229 18.23 -3.91 -7.40
CA MET A 229 18.87 -3.19 -8.52
C MET A 229 19.26 -1.76 -8.13
N LEU A 230 18.48 -1.10 -7.27
CA LEU A 230 18.75 0.27 -6.81
C LEU A 230 19.88 0.35 -5.77
N MET A 231 20.06 -0.66 -4.90
CA MET A 231 21.10 -0.65 -3.85
C MET A 231 22.53 -0.45 -4.41
N PRO A 232 22.99 -1.21 -5.44
CA PRO A 232 24.30 -0.96 -6.05
C PRO A 232 24.43 0.42 -6.67
N LEU A 233 23.37 0.93 -7.30
CA LEU A 233 23.37 2.27 -7.91
C LEU A 233 23.52 3.36 -6.83
N CYS A 234 22.87 3.21 -5.68
CA CYS A 234 23.05 4.11 -4.55
C CYS A 234 24.49 4.05 -4.02
N GLU A 235 25.06 2.85 -3.88
CA GLU A 235 26.44 2.67 -3.38
C GLU A 235 27.47 3.33 -4.32
N ILE A 236 27.33 3.12 -5.64
CA ILE A 236 28.23 3.66 -6.67
C ILE A 236 28.07 5.19 -6.80
N PHE A 237 26.87 5.68 -7.16
CA PHE A 237 26.67 7.11 -7.42
C PHE A 237 26.80 7.96 -6.16
N GLY A 238 26.48 7.43 -4.98
CA GLY A 238 26.70 8.16 -3.73
C GLY A 238 28.17 8.29 -3.34
N SER A 239 29.04 7.44 -3.92
CA SER A 239 30.49 7.45 -3.70
C SER A 239 31.27 8.32 -4.68
N LEU A 240 30.67 8.66 -5.82
CA LEU A 240 31.31 9.48 -6.84
C LEU A 240 31.27 10.97 -6.43
N PRO A 241 32.36 11.73 -6.63
CA PRO A 241 32.34 13.16 -6.45
C PRO A 241 31.48 13.83 -7.54
N PRO A 242 30.87 15.00 -7.27
CA PRO A 242 30.20 15.78 -8.33
C PRO A 242 31.26 16.22 -9.34
N SER A 243 31.14 15.78 -10.59
CA SER A 243 32.11 16.12 -11.64
C SER A 243 31.71 17.40 -12.40
N ASP A 244 32.70 18.27 -12.67
CA ASP A 244 32.60 19.46 -13.53
C ASP A 244 32.55 19.10 -15.04
N HIS A 245 31.80 18.07 -15.43
CA HIS A 245 31.69 17.69 -16.85
C HIS A 245 30.65 18.58 -17.55
N ARG A 246 31.05 19.82 -17.81
CA ARG A 246 30.32 20.86 -18.56
C ARG A 246 30.14 20.53 -20.06
N SER A 247 30.09 19.27 -20.47
CA SER A 247 30.07 18.88 -21.89
C SER A 247 29.03 17.87 -22.33
N CYS A 248 27.97 17.60 -21.56
CA CYS A 248 26.84 16.80 -22.05
C CYS A 248 25.52 17.56 -21.87
N ASN A 249 25.21 18.43 -22.82
CA ASN A 249 23.86 18.98 -22.95
C ASN A 249 22.94 17.94 -23.60
N PHE A 250 22.28 17.10 -22.81
CA PHE A 250 20.98 16.49 -23.15
C PHE A 250 20.09 16.36 -21.89
N GLU A 251 20.00 17.50 -21.18
CA GLU A 251 19.07 17.92 -20.10
C GLU A 251 19.19 17.22 -18.71
N GLU A 252 20.19 17.69 -17.95
CA GLU A 252 20.30 17.72 -16.47
C GLU A 252 20.27 16.39 -15.69
N ALA A 253 21.03 15.39 -16.15
CA ALA A 253 21.47 14.32 -15.25
C ALA A 253 22.80 14.72 -14.60
N SER A 254 22.87 14.70 -13.27
CA SER A 254 24.10 14.86 -12.48
C SER A 254 24.28 13.63 -11.57
N VAL A 255 25.50 13.44 -11.04
CA VAL A 255 25.77 12.35 -10.09
C VAL A 255 24.80 12.41 -8.91
N TYR A 256 24.51 13.62 -8.39
CA TYR A 256 23.54 13.82 -7.32
C TYR A 256 22.09 13.59 -7.74
N SER A 257 21.70 13.91 -8.98
CA SER A 257 20.33 13.67 -9.44
C SER A 257 20.06 12.17 -9.59
N VAL A 258 21.01 11.41 -10.13
CA VAL A 258 20.92 9.94 -10.25
C VAL A 258 20.93 9.27 -8.88
N PHE A 259 21.88 9.65 -8.02
CA PHE A 259 21.92 9.14 -6.64
C PHE A 259 20.61 9.44 -5.90
N SER A 260 20.14 10.70 -5.93
CA SER A 260 18.93 11.10 -5.23
C SER A 260 17.70 10.38 -5.75
N SER A 261 17.56 10.25 -7.07
CA SER A 261 16.45 9.52 -7.68
C SER A 261 16.47 8.04 -7.28
N ALA A 262 17.64 7.39 -7.31
CA ALA A 262 17.79 5.98 -6.93
C ALA A 262 17.48 5.76 -5.45
N PHE A 263 18.06 6.60 -4.60
CA PHE A 263 17.95 6.52 -3.15
C PHE A 263 16.52 6.78 -2.68
N LEU A 264 15.89 7.86 -3.15
CA LEU A 264 14.51 8.20 -2.79
C LEU A 264 13.53 7.14 -3.32
N SER A 265 13.77 6.58 -4.51
CA SER A 265 12.98 5.46 -5.04
C SER A 265 13.11 4.21 -4.18
N LEU A 266 14.33 3.89 -3.72
CA LEU A 266 14.59 2.76 -2.82
C LEU A 266 13.85 2.95 -1.49
N LEU A 267 13.95 4.13 -0.87
CA LEU A 267 13.25 4.43 0.39
C LEU A 267 11.74 4.34 0.25
N ARG A 268 11.19 4.76 -0.89
CA ARG A 268 9.77 4.66 -1.21
C ARG A 268 9.31 3.21 -1.36
N LEU A 269 10.05 2.38 -2.09
CA LEU A 269 9.78 0.95 -2.26
C LEU A 269 9.86 0.19 -0.93
N TRP A 270 10.83 0.59 -0.11
CA TRP A 270 11.03 0.06 1.23
C TRP A 270 9.97 0.54 2.24
N LYS A 271 9.21 1.60 1.92
CA LYS A 271 8.30 2.30 2.86
C LYS A 271 9.04 2.76 4.12
N PHE A 272 10.27 3.22 3.94
CA PHE A 272 11.22 3.59 5.00
C PHE A 272 10.67 4.60 6.00
N HIS A 273 9.86 5.54 5.54
CA HIS A 273 9.33 6.61 6.38
C HIS A 273 8.24 6.16 7.34
N ARG A 274 7.77 4.91 7.32
CA ARG A 274 6.87 4.45 8.38
C ARG A 274 7.61 4.56 9.72
N PRO A 275 7.20 5.47 10.60
CA PRO A 275 7.81 5.61 11.90
C PRO A 275 7.54 4.31 12.66
N PRO A 276 8.35 4.02 13.68
CA PRO A 276 7.99 3.06 14.71
C PRO A 276 6.85 3.62 15.58
N ILE A 277 5.78 4.14 14.98
CA ILE A 277 4.53 4.47 15.67
C ILE A 277 3.91 3.21 16.29
N GLU A 278 4.17 2.03 15.71
CA GLU A 278 3.84 0.74 16.34
C GLU A 278 4.57 0.56 17.70
N ASN A 279 5.74 1.18 17.90
CA ASN A 279 6.45 1.18 19.20
C ASN A 279 6.00 2.32 20.14
N ALA A 280 5.49 3.43 19.60
CA ALA A 280 5.07 4.59 20.40
C ALA A 280 3.59 4.53 20.85
N LEU A 281 2.70 3.97 20.03
CA LEU A 281 1.28 3.73 20.40
C LEU A 281 1.12 2.49 21.29
N SER A 282 2.02 1.51 21.19
CA SER A 282 2.06 0.39 22.11
C SER A 282 2.94 0.70 23.32
N ARG A 283 2.35 1.30 24.35
CA ARG A 283 2.94 1.35 25.70
C ARG A 283 3.20 -0.05 26.31
N HIS A 284 2.84 -1.13 25.62
CA HIS A 284 3.00 -2.50 26.08
C HIS A 284 3.67 -3.37 25.00
N GLY A 285 5.00 -3.42 25.04
CA GLY A 285 5.81 -4.62 24.82
C GLY A 285 5.58 -5.46 23.55
N VAL A 286 6.62 -5.46 22.71
CA VAL A 286 6.97 -6.54 21.76
C VAL A 286 6.04 -6.67 20.55
N PHE A 287 6.22 -5.78 19.58
CA PHE A 287 5.87 -6.06 18.19
C PHE A 287 7.15 -6.38 17.39
N VAL A 288 7.39 -7.66 17.12
CA VAL A 288 8.21 -8.06 15.98
C VAL A 288 7.29 -7.98 14.77
N ARG A 289 7.13 -6.78 14.22
CA ARG A 289 6.68 -6.68 12.83
C ARG A 289 7.73 -7.39 11.98
N SER A 290 7.29 -8.12 10.95
CA SER A 290 8.13 -8.29 9.77
C SER A 290 8.25 -6.90 9.13
N GLU A 291 8.99 -5.99 9.76
CA GLU A 291 9.29 -4.70 9.16
C GLU A 291 9.85 -5.04 7.79
N LEU A 292 9.29 -4.44 6.73
CA LEU A 292 9.99 -4.40 5.47
C LEU A 292 11.32 -3.75 5.81
N SER A 293 12.36 -4.57 5.96
CA SER A 293 13.74 -4.15 6.14
C SER A 293 14.47 -4.42 4.84
N LEU A 294 15.60 -3.76 4.62
CA LEU A 294 16.45 -4.08 3.47
C LEU A 294 16.82 -5.56 3.46
N ASP A 295 17.10 -6.14 4.64
CA ASP A 295 17.39 -7.56 4.80
C ASP A 295 16.22 -8.46 4.40
N PHE A 296 14.99 -8.07 4.76
CA PHE A 296 13.78 -8.81 4.38
C PHE A 296 13.54 -8.77 2.87
N LEU A 297 13.74 -7.62 2.22
CA LEU A 297 13.63 -7.49 0.76
C LEU A 297 14.68 -8.35 0.05
N LEU A 298 15.93 -8.32 0.51
CA LEU A 298 17.00 -9.15 -0.06
C LEU A 298 16.76 -10.64 0.18
N LEU A 299 16.26 -11.03 1.36
CA LEU A 299 15.87 -12.40 1.65
C LEU A 299 14.76 -12.88 0.69
N LEU A 300 13.75 -12.04 0.47
CA LEU A 300 12.66 -12.36 -0.45
C LEU A 300 13.17 -12.53 -1.89
N ARG A 301 14.07 -11.66 -2.35
CA ARG A 301 14.73 -11.82 -3.66
C ARG A 301 15.54 -13.12 -3.74
N ASN A 302 16.41 -13.37 -2.77
CA ASN A 302 17.32 -14.53 -2.77
C ASN A 302 16.53 -15.86 -2.71
N SER A 303 15.40 -15.86 -2.00
CA SER A 303 14.51 -17.03 -1.95
C SER A 303 13.82 -17.30 -3.30
N ARG A 304 13.42 -16.25 -4.02
CA ARG A 304 12.82 -16.36 -5.36
C ARG A 304 13.84 -16.82 -6.41
N SER A 305 15.09 -16.37 -6.33
CA SER A 305 16.15 -16.86 -7.23
C SER A 305 16.48 -18.33 -6.95
N ALA A 306 16.55 -18.74 -5.68
CA ALA A 306 16.73 -20.14 -5.31
C ALA A 306 15.59 -21.04 -5.80
N LEU A 307 14.34 -20.56 -5.79
CA LEU A 307 13.18 -21.31 -6.27
C LEU A 307 13.25 -21.59 -7.78
N LYS A 308 13.65 -20.60 -8.59
CA LYS A 308 13.83 -20.77 -10.04
C LYS A 308 14.86 -21.85 -10.37
N ASN A 309 15.87 -22.00 -9.52
CA ASN A 309 16.92 -23.01 -9.67
C ASN A 309 16.46 -24.42 -9.24
N LEU A 310 15.46 -24.54 -8.36
CA LEU A 310 14.91 -25.82 -7.91
C LEU A 310 13.84 -26.36 -8.87
N SER A 311 13.07 -25.48 -9.52
CA SER A 311 12.01 -25.85 -10.45
C SER A 311 12.52 -25.97 -11.89
N ASN A 312 13.21 -27.07 -12.24
CA ASN A 312 13.58 -27.41 -13.63
C ASN A 312 12.37 -27.66 -14.57
N VAL A 313 11.13 -27.49 -14.08
CA VAL A 313 9.88 -27.90 -14.77
C VAL A 313 9.11 -26.72 -15.41
N SER A 314 9.50 -25.47 -15.16
CA SER A 314 8.80 -24.30 -15.75
C SER A 314 9.74 -23.49 -16.65
N LYS A 315 9.90 -23.92 -17.90
CA LYS A 315 10.54 -23.11 -18.97
C LYS A 315 9.76 -21.80 -19.30
N SER A 316 8.61 -21.57 -18.65
CA SER A 316 7.71 -20.45 -18.91
C SER A 316 7.65 -19.41 -17.76
N SER A 317 8.69 -19.27 -16.93
CA SER A 317 8.67 -18.24 -15.88
C SER A 317 8.97 -16.85 -16.47
N ILE A 318 8.06 -15.92 -16.20
CA ILE A 318 7.88 -14.53 -16.67
C ILE A 318 9.12 -13.59 -16.55
N LEU A 319 10.23 -14.04 -15.95
CA LEU A 319 11.41 -13.20 -15.69
C LEU A 319 12.71 -13.99 -15.94
N GLN A 320 13.16 -14.07 -17.20
CA GLN A 320 14.51 -14.53 -17.55
C GLN A 320 15.49 -13.37 -17.42
N PHE A 321 15.98 -13.14 -16.19
CA PHE A 321 17.15 -12.29 -15.96
C PHE A 321 18.43 -13.09 -16.16
N ASP A 322 19.51 -12.41 -16.55
CA ASP A 322 20.83 -13.02 -16.74
C ASP A 322 21.27 -13.83 -15.50
N PRO A 323 22.03 -14.93 -15.67
CA PRO A 323 22.43 -15.81 -14.57
C PRO A 323 23.27 -15.09 -13.50
N LEU A 324 23.92 -13.97 -13.82
CA LEU A 324 24.63 -13.10 -12.86
C LEU A 324 23.69 -12.48 -11.81
N PHE A 325 22.42 -12.25 -12.13
CA PHE A 325 21.40 -11.74 -11.21
C PHE A 325 20.82 -12.78 -10.26
N GLN A 326 21.16 -14.06 -10.45
CA GLN A 326 20.67 -15.16 -9.64
C GLN A 326 21.53 -15.41 -8.39
N LYS A 327 22.71 -14.78 -8.29
CA LYS A 327 23.56 -14.84 -7.09
C LYS A 327 22.86 -14.19 -5.89
N PRO A 328 22.95 -14.78 -4.69
CA PRO A 328 22.38 -14.19 -3.50
C PRO A 328 23.11 -12.88 -3.16
N VAL A 329 22.35 -11.84 -2.84
CA VAL A 329 22.86 -10.53 -2.43
C VAL A 329 22.49 -10.25 -0.99
N TYR A 330 23.45 -9.75 -0.21
CA TYR A 330 23.28 -9.43 1.21
C TYR A 330 23.57 -7.95 1.45
N ILE A 331 23.01 -7.37 2.51
CA ILE A 331 23.23 -5.96 2.86
C ILE A 331 24.71 -5.66 3.10
N ASP A 332 25.48 -6.65 3.54
CA ASP A 332 26.92 -6.57 3.76
C ASP A 332 27.71 -6.22 2.49
N SER A 333 27.12 -6.42 1.31
CA SER A 333 27.70 -6.00 0.02
C SER A 333 27.66 -4.48 -0.20
N PHE A 334 26.92 -3.73 0.61
CA PHE A 334 26.70 -2.27 0.47
C PHE A 334 27.04 -1.54 1.77
N PRO A 335 28.35 -1.39 2.10
CA PRO A 335 28.78 -0.89 3.40
C PRO A 335 28.35 0.56 3.69
N LYS A 336 28.29 1.45 2.69
CA LYS A 336 27.88 2.85 2.93
C LYS A 336 26.39 2.98 3.14
N LEU A 337 25.57 2.33 2.32
CA LEU A 337 24.12 2.24 2.54
C LEU A 337 23.80 1.65 3.92
N ARG A 338 24.51 0.57 4.30
CA ARG A 338 24.39 -0.05 5.62
C ARG A 338 24.77 0.93 6.73
N ALA A 339 25.90 1.63 6.62
CA ALA A 339 26.34 2.60 7.62
C ALA A 339 25.33 3.74 7.82
N TRP A 340 24.81 4.31 6.72
CA TRP A 340 23.77 5.33 6.76
C TRP A 340 22.49 4.80 7.43
N TYR A 341 22.07 3.58 7.10
CA TYR A 341 20.89 2.97 7.71
C TYR A 341 21.02 2.83 9.22
N PHE A 342 22.14 2.29 9.71
CA PHE A 342 22.38 2.16 11.15
C PHE A 342 22.50 3.51 11.84
N GLN A 343 23.13 4.51 11.21
CA GLN A 343 23.16 5.86 11.72
C GLN A 343 21.75 6.45 11.85
N ASN A 344 20.91 6.30 10.82
CA ASN A 344 19.55 6.81 10.86
C ASN A 344 18.71 6.10 11.92
N GLN A 345 18.85 4.78 12.09
CA GLN A 345 18.20 4.04 13.18
C GLN A 345 18.65 4.54 14.56
N ALA A 346 19.95 4.79 14.74
CA ALA A 346 20.47 5.37 15.97
C ALA A 346 19.88 6.77 16.23
N CYS A 347 19.78 7.60 15.18
CA CYS A 347 19.16 8.93 15.23
C CYS A 347 17.65 8.87 15.53
N ILE A 348 16.97 7.78 15.23
CA ILE A 348 15.56 7.55 15.61
C ILE A 348 15.46 7.06 17.07
N ALA A 349 16.38 6.19 17.50
CA ALA A 349 16.36 5.61 18.84
C ALA A 349 16.77 6.58 19.95
N SER A 350 17.75 7.47 19.71
CA SER A 350 18.24 8.42 20.70
C SER A 350 18.53 9.81 20.12
N THR A 351 18.52 10.83 20.97
CA THR A 351 19.02 12.17 20.61
C THR A 351 20.49 12.08 20.17
N LEU A 352 20.89 12.93 19.23
CA LEU A 352 22.28 12.98 18.78
C LEU A 352 23.20 13.27 19.96
N SER A 353 24.05 12.31 20.33
CA SER A 353 25.06 12.52 21.36
C SER A 353 26.12 13.49 20.82
N THR A 354 26.46 14.51 21.60
CA THR A 354 27.60 15.41 21.33
C THR A 354 28.96 14.67 21.34
N VAL A 355 28.97 13.41 21.78
CA VAL A 355 30.15 12.51 21.78
C VAL A 355 30.13 11.63 20.51
N TYR A 356 30.00 12.24 19.33
CA TYR A 356 30.18 11.53 18.06
C TYR A 356 31.63 11.73 17.58
N ASN A 357 32.48 10.73 17.79
CA ASN A 357 33.94 10.79 17.57
C ASN A 357 34.38 10.75 16.09
N ARG A 358 33.66 11.41 15.17
CA ARG A 358 34.09 11.56 13.76
C ARG A 358 34.29 13.04 13.40
N PRO A 359 35.52 13.58 13.54
CA PRO A 359 35.81 15.00 13.30
C PRO A 359 35.50 15.43 11.85
N ASN A 360 35.60 14.53 10.87
CA ASN A 360 35.31 14.83 9.47
C ASN A 360 33.82 15.15 9.23
N VAL A 361 32.90 14.44 9.90
CA VAL A 361 31.45 14.67 9.73
C VAL A 361 31.04 16.03 10.29
N LEU A 362 31.58 16.39 11.45
CA LEU A 362 31.35 17.71 12.06
C LEU A 362 31.95 18.83 11.20
N HIS A 363 33.07 18.60 10.53
CA HIS A 363 33.64 19.54 9.58
C HIS A 363 32.71 19.80 8.39
N VAL A 364 32.17 18.73 7.77
CA VAL A 364 31.20 18.85 6.67
C VAL A 364 29.92 19.55 7.13
N ALA A 365 29.39 19.19 8.31
CA ALA A 365 28.23 19.86 8.89
C ALA A 365 28.49 21.36 9.10
N ASN A 366 29.66 21.74 9.58
CA ASN A 366 30.04 23.14 9.75
C ASN A 366 30.15 23.91 8.42
N ILE A 367 30.61 23.27 7.34
CA ILE A 367 30.62 23.87 6.00
C ILE A 367 29.18 24.13 5.54
N ILE A 368 28.29 23.14 5.67
CA ILE A 368 26.87 23.28 5.29
C ILE A 368 26.20 24.37 6.13
N LEU A 369 26.43 24.39 7.45
CA LEU A 369 25.92 25.42 8.35
C LEU A 369 26.42 26.82 7.96
N LYS A 370 27.70 26.96 7.59
CA LYS A 370 28.21 28.24 7.07
C LYS A 370 27.47 28.66 5.80
N ILE A 371 27.22 27.76 4.85
CA ILE A 371 26.49 28.12 3.62
C ILE A 371 25.05 28.55 3.94
N ILE A 372 24.36 27.79 4.79
CA ILE A 372 23.00 28.10 5.24
C ILE A 372 22.94 29.44 5.99
N CYS A 373 23.92 29.73 6.85
CA CYS A 373 23.92 30.94 7.68
C CYS A 373 24.60 32.16 7.03
N HIS A 374 25.49 32.00 6.04
CA HIS A 374 26.26 33.12 5.46
C HIS A 374 25.52 33.81 4.32
N LYS A 375 24.70 33.07 3.55
CA LYS A 375 23.75 33.67 2.59
C LYS A 375 22.66 34.53 3.26
N VAL A 376 22.55 34.48 4.59
CA VAL A 376 21.60 35.26 5.41
C VAL A 376 22.12 36.67 5.74
N SER A 377 23.44 36.91 5.66
CA SER A 377 24.03 38.20 6.03
C SER A 377 24.02 39.27 4.93
N THR A 378 23.50 38.97 3.73
CA THR A 378 23.64 39.83 2.53
C THR A 378 22.38 40.63 2.15
N CYS A 379 21.43 40.84 3.07
CA CYS A 379 20.34 41.82 2.90
C CYS A 379 20.69 43.16 3.60
N PRO A 380 20.23 44.32 3.09
CA PRO A 380 20.77 45.63 3.46
C PRO A 380 20.41 46.02 4.91
N PRO A 381 21.26 46.78 5.62
CA PRO A 381 21.08 47.04 7.03
C PRO A 381 19.85 47.92 7.26
N CYS A 382 18.81 47.37 7.87
CA CYS A 382 17.77 48.17 8.50
C CYS A 382 18.38 48.88 9.72
N VAL A 383 18.16 50.19 9.73
CA VAL A 383 18.60 51.17 10.73
C VAL A 383 18.06 50.80 12.11
N LEU A 384 18.95 50.44 13.03
CA LEU A 384 18.75 50.64 14.46
C LEU A 384 20.02 51.23 15.06
N SER A 385 19.93 52.52 15.38
CA SER A 385 20.93 53.31 16.10
C SER A 385 21.00 52.87 17.57
N VAL A 386 22.20 52.60 18.09
CA VAL A 386 22.63 53.04 19.44
C VAL A 386 24.17 53.16 19.44
N ASN A 387 24.68 54.27 19.98
CA ASN A 387 26.08 54.73 20.02
C ASN A 387 27.12 53.72 20.59
N PRO A 388 28.40 53.83 20.18
CA PRO A 388 29.52 53.06 20.72
C PRO A 388 30.32 53.85 21.78
N GLN A 389 30.48 53.30 22.98
CA GLN A 389 31.58 53.66 23.89
C GLN A 389 32.00 52.43 24.71
N SER A 390 33.11 51.80 24.32
CA SER A 390 34.23 51.46 25.20
C SER A 390 35.23 50.55 24.49
N THR A 391 36.44 51.09 24.37
CA THR A 391 37.72 50.55 23.92
C THR A 391 38.20 49.27 24.60
N SER A 392 38.70 48.32 23.79
CA SER A 392 39.99 47.65 24.06
C SER A 392 40.54 46.99 22.78
N ASN A 393 41.75 47.40 22.41
CA ASN A 393 42.51 47.04 21.21
C ASN A 393 43.10 45.63 21.24
N SER A 394 43.15 44.96 20.08
CA SER A 394 44.38 44.28 19.60
C SER A 394 44.33 44.02 18.08
N SER A 395 45.23 44.71 17.38
CA SER A 395 45.89 44.42 16.09
C SER A 395 45.09 43.77 14.94
N MET A 396 44.72 44.64 13.98
CA MET A 396 44.37 44.31 12.61
C MET A 396 45.58 43.80 11.83
N GLY A 397 45.56 42.53 11.43
CA GLY A 397 46.26 42.05 10.24
C GLY A 397 45.30 42.12 9.06
N SER A 398 45.57 42.99 8.10
CA SER A 398 44.84 43.09 6.84
C SER A 398 44.91 41.76 6.07
N PRO A 399 43.78 41.19 5.58
CA PRO A 399 43.86 40.11 4.61
C PRO A 399 44.31 40.67 3.25
N PRO A 400 45.07 39.91 2.45
CA PRO A 400 45.49 40.34 1.12
C PRO A 400 44.28 40.52 0.19
N PRO A 401 44.35 41.43 -0.80
CA PRO A 401 43.27 41.64 -1.74
C PRO A 401 43.28 40.54 -2.80
N GLY A 402 42.18 39.80 -2.92
CA GLY A 402 41.91 38.95 -4.09
C GLY A 402 41.75 37.47 -3.82
N VAL A 403 40.70 37.07 -3.10
CA VAL A 403 39.96 35.85 -3.40
C VAL A 403 38.48 36.22 -3.27
N LYS A 404 37.75 36.24 -4.38
CA LYS A 404 36.30 36.08 -4.30
C LYS A 404 36.08 34.68 -3.73
N GLU A 405 35.78 34.56 -2.45
CA GLU A 405 35.20 33.33 -1.91
C GLU A 405 33.77 33.23 -2.45
N ASP A 406 33.65 32.79 -3.71
CA ASP A 406 32.36 32.37 -4.25
C ASP A 406 31.85 31.25 -3.34
N SER A 407 30.69 31.47 -2.73
CA SER A 407 30.08 30.57 -1.75
C SER A 407 29.58 29.29 -2.44
N GLN A 408 30.52 28.44 -2.87
CA GLN A 408 30.24 27.22 -3.61
C GLN A 408 30.00 26.05 -2.65
N TRP A 409 28.96 25.27 -2.92
CA TRP A 409 28.65 24.05 -2.17
C TRP A 409 29.83 23.07 -2.21
N PRO A 410 30.07 22.29 -1.13
CA PRO A 410 31.19 21.38 -1.07
C PRO A 410 31.10 20.29 -2.15
N THR A 411 32.20 20.06 -2.87
CA THR A 411 32.31 18.97 -3.87
C THR A 411 32.62 17.65 -3.17
N LEU A 412 31.67 17.13 -2.39
CA LEU A 412 31.82 15.90 -1.61
C LEU A 412 30.92 14.77 -2.13
N PRO A 413 31.26 13.49 -1.91
CA PRO A 413 30.35 12.39 -2.19
C PRO A 413 29.01 12.56 -1.45
N ALA A 414 27.91 12.14 -2.07
CA ALA A 414 26.58 12.34 -1.49
C ALA A 414 26.40 11.63 -0.13
N TRP A 415 27.06 10.49 0.09
CA TRP A 415 27.04 9.79 1.37
C TRP A 415 27.62 10.61 2.53
N GLU A 416 28.67 11.40 2.28
CA GLU A 416 29.30 12.24 3.31
C GLU A 416 28.40 13.42 3.69
N VAL A 417 27.70 13.99 2.70
CA VAL A 417 26.69 15.03 2.93
C VAL A 417 25.55 14.46 3.77
N LEU A 418 25.00 13.29 3.40
CA LEU A 418 23.91 12.63 4.13
C LEU A 418 24.28 12.26 5.58
N GLU A 419 25.51 11.79 5.83
CA GLU A 419 26.00 11.51 7.18
C GLU A 419 26.05 12.78 8.06
N ALA A 420 26.28 13.95 7.46
CA ALA A 420 26.32 15.24 8.15
C ALA A 420 24.94 15.90 8.39
N VAL A 421 23.91 15.58 7.57
CA VAL A 421 22.59 16.23 7.63
C VAL A 421 21.96 16.24 9.04
N PRO A 422 21.91 15.13 9.81
CA PRO A 422 21.29 15.16 11.13
C PRO A 422 21.91 16.18 12.10
N PHE A 423 23.24 16.36 12.03
CA PHE A 423 23.96 17.34 12.86
C PHE A 423 23.65 18.79 12.44
N VAL A 424 23.50 19.02 11.13
CA VAL A 424 23.03 20.31 10.61
C VAL A 424 21.63 20.59 11.13
N LEU A 425 20.72 19.63 11.06
CA LEU A 425 19.33 19.81 11.49
C LEU A 425 19.20 20.11 12.98
N GLU A 426 19.91 19.40 13.85
CA GLU A 426 19.97 19.68 15.29
C GLU A 426 20.42 21.12 15.55
N ALA A 427 21.51 21.56 14.89
CA ALA A 427 22.07 22.89 15.09
C ALA A 427 21.14 24.01 14.59
N VAL A 428 20.53 23.84 13.41
CA VAL A 428 19.63 24.85 12.81
C VAL A 428 18.30 24.92 13.57
N LEU A 429 17.73 23.77 13.98
CA LEU A 429 16.54 23.76 14.84
C LEU A 429 16.82 24.40 16.19
N THR A 430 17.96 24.09 16.81
CA THR A 430 18.37 24.69 18.09
C THR A 430 18.56 26.20 17.95
N ALA A 431 19.23 26.66 16.89
CA ALA A 431 19.41 28.09 16.64
C ALA A 431 18.07 28.82 16.44
N CYS A 432 17.14 28.22 15.70
CA CYS A 432 15.80 28.75 15.51
C CYS A 432 14.98 28.79 16.82
N ALA A 433 15.04 27.72 17.62
CA ALA A 433 14.36 27.66 18.92
C ALA A 433 14.86 28.71 19.93
N HIS A 434 16.14 29.11 19.83
CA HIS A 434 16.74 30.17 20.64
C HIS A 434 16.65 31.57 20.00
N GLY A 435 15.99 31.71 18.84
CA GLY A 435 15.83 32.99 18.14
C GLY A 435 17.11 33.54 17.51
N ARG A 436 18.16 32.72 17.36
CA ARG A 436 19.43 33.11 16.69
C ARG A 436 19.33 33.05 15.17
N LEU A 437 18.38 32.27 14.66
CA LEU A 437 18.08 32.13 13.23
C LEU A 437 16.59 32.41 13.03
N SER A 438 16.24 33.22 12.02
CA SER A 438 14.83 33.46 11.73
C SER A 438 14.18 32.21 11.11
N SER A 439 12.86 32.08 11.26
CA SER A 439 12.10 30.99 10.62
C SER A 439 12.25 31.01 9.10
N ARG A 440 12.30 32.19 8.48
CA ARG A 440 12.50 32.34 7.03
C ARG A 440 13.85 31.79 6.60
N ASP A 441 14.90 32.13 7.33
CA ASP A 441 16.27 31.70 7.04
C ASP A 441 16.46 30.20 7.22
N LEU A 442 15.80 29.61 8.23
CA LEU A 442 15.71 28.17 8.41
C LEU A 442 15.10 27.50 7.17
N ILE A 443 13.95 27.98 6.70
CA ILE A 443 13.26 27.38 5.55
C ILE A 443 14.06 27.54 4.26
N THR A 444 14.67 28.70 4.01
CA THR A 444 15.53 28.90 2.85
C THR A 444 16.77 28.02 2.91
N GLY A 445 17.38 27.86 4.09
CA GLY A 445 18.52 26.96 4.27
C GLY A 445 18.19 25.49 4.01
N LEU A 446 17.05 25.01 4.51
CA LEU A 446 16.57 23.65 4.24
C LEU A 446 16.20 23.44 2.78
N ARG A 447 15.61 24.47 2.15
CA ARG A 447 15.31 24.45 0.71
C ARG A 447 16.58 24.37 -0.11
N ASP A 448 17.58 25.23 0.18
CA ASP A 448 18.84 25.23 -0.56
C ASP A 448 19.57 23.88 -0.42
N LEU A 449 19.48 23.24 0.75
CA LEU A 449 20.01 21.89 0.97
C LEU A 449 19.26 20.82 0.15
N ALA A 450 17.92 20.93 0.05
CA ALA A 450 17.10 20.04 -0.77
C ALA A 450 17.32 20.26 -2.27
N ASP A 451 17.50 21.52 -2.71
CA ASP A 451 17.81 21.89 -4.09
C ASP A 451 19.23 21.42 -4.48
N PHE A 452 20.20 21.47 -3.54
CA PHE A 452 21.56 20.96 -3.72
C PHE A 452 21.62 19.43 -3.79
N LEU A 453 20.99 18.75 -2.82
CA LEU A 453 20.95 17.30 -2.74
C LEU A 453 19.53 16.85 -2.35
N PRO A 454 18.67 16.49 -3.32
CA PRO A 454 17.29 16.08 -3.03
C PRO A 454 17.19 14.86 -2.10
N ALA A 455 18.19 13.97 -2.10
CA ALA A 455 18.30 12.85 -1.16
C ALA A 455 18.24 13.28 0.32
N SER A 456 18.67 14.50 0.65
CA SER A 456 18.68 15.04 2.02
C SER A 456 17.27 15.13 2.62
N LEU A 457 16.22 15.27 1.81
CA LEU A 457 14.83 15.30 2.26
C LEU A 457 14.44 14.05 3.06
N ALA A 458 14.98 12.89 2.70
CA ALA A 458 14.74 11.66 3.45
C ALA A 458 15.31 11.73 4.88
N ALA A 459 16.52 12.26 5.03
CA ALA A 459 17.15 12.46 6.33
C ALA A 459 16.40 13.53 7.14
N ILE A 460 15.96 14.63 6.50
CA ILE A 460 15.15 15.68 7.12
C ILE A 460 13.85 15.12 7.69
N VAL A 461 13.08 14.42 6.86
CA VAL A 461 11.81 13.80 7.26
C VAL A 461 12.01 12.80 8.39
N SER A 462 13.01 11.91 8.26
CA SER A 462 13.28 10.89 9.27
C SER A 462 13.68 11.49 10.62
N TYR A 463 14.60 12.46 10.60
CA TYR A 463 15.08 13.12 11.82
C TYR A 463 13.99 13.98 12.48
N PHE A 464 13.24 14.78 11.71
CA PHE A 464 12.11 15.55 12.27
C PHE A 464 11.03 14.64 12.84
N SER A 465 10.70 13.54 12.18
CA SER A 465 9.76 12.55 12.71
C SER A 465 10.21 11.99 14.06
N ALA A 466 11.50 11.73 14.24
CA ALA A 466 12.05 11.25 15.51
C ALA A 466 12.03 12.33 16.61
N GLU A 467 12.31 13.58 16.27
CA GLU A 467 12.25 14.69 17.21
C GLU A 467 10.81 14.99 17.69
N ILE A 468 9.82 14.74 16.84
CA ILE A 468 8.40 14.89 17.19
C ILE A 468 7.96 13.79 18.15
N THR A 469 8.33 12.53 17.89
CA THR A 469 7.99 11.42 18.80
C THR A 469 8.65 11.58 20.17
N ARG A 470 9.81 12.27 20.24
CA ARG A 470 10.47 12.64 21.49
C ARG A 470 9.75 13.75 22.27
N GLY A 471 9.04 14.64 21.59
CA GLY A 471 8.30 15.73 22.21
C GLY A 471 9.16 16.78 22.93
N ILE A 472 10.43 16.94 22.54
CA ILE A 472 11.40 17.85 23.19
C ILE A 472 11.17 19.31 22.80
N TRP A 473 10.71 19.54 21.57
CA TRP A 473 10.61 20.88 20.99
C TRP A 473 9.35 21.62 21.43
N LYS A 474 9.51 22.88 21.85
CA LYS A 474 8.39 23.77 22.19
C LYS A 474 7.53 24.05 20.94
N PRO A 475 6.20 24.11 21.10
CA PRO A 475 5.31 24.47 20.00
C PRO A 475 5.45 25.95 19.64
N VAL A 476 5.26 26.25 18.35
CA VAL A 476 5.43 27.58 17.76
C VAL A 476 4.09 28.11 17.24
N MET A 477 3.88 29.41 17.35
CA MET A 477 2.65 30.10 16.95
C MET A 477 2.61 30.40 15.45
N LEU A 478 1.51 30.02 14.78
CA LEU A 478 1.30 30.22 13.35
C LEU A 478 0.61 31.57 13.05
N ASN A 479 1.38 32.66 13.13
CA ASN A 479 0.90 34.05 13.11
C ASN A 479 0.84 34.75 11.76
N GLY A 480 1.38 34.15 10.70
CA GLY A 480 1.46 34.73 9.38
C GLY A 480 2.68 35.64 9.17
N THR A 481 3.39 36.03 10.25
CA THR A 481 4.61 36.86 10.17
C THR A 481 5.86 35.99 10.15
N ASP A 482 6.00 35.13 11.15
CA ASP A 482 7.13 34.21 11.33
C ASP A 482 6.84 32.87 10.67
N TRP A 483 5.61 32.37 10.82
CA TRP A 483 5.16 31.08 10.29
C TRP A 483 3.83 31.26 9.55
N PRO A 484 3.53 30.46 8.51
CA PRO A 484 2.31 30.61 7.74
C PRO A 484 1.06 30.38 8.60
N SER A 485 0.02 31.20 8.42
CA SER A 485 -1.19 31.14 9.26
C SER A 485 -2.33 30.32 8.61
N PRO A 486 -2.89 29.32 9.32
CA PRO A 486 -4.02 28.52 8.83
C PRO A 486 -5.40 29.18 9.12
N ALA A 487 -5.45 30.32 9.80
CA ALA A 487 -6.67 30.85 10.44
C ALA A 487 -7.87 31.03 9.51
N ALA A 488 -7.63 31.44 8.25
CA ALA A 488 -8.70 31.67 7.28
C ALA A 488 -9.32 30.37 6.73
N THR A 489 -8.54 29.29 6.66
CA THR A 489 -8.92 28.05 5.94
C THR A 489 -9.28 26.92 6.89
N LEU A 490 -8.78 26.96 8.13
CA LEU A 490 -9.02 25.96 9.16
C LEU A 490 -10.51 25.64 9.40
N PRO A 491 -11.43 26.62 9.58
CA PRO A 491 -12.84 26.28 9.84
C PRO A 491 -13.53 25.62 8.64
N VAL A 492 -13.11 25.96 7.41
CA VAL A 492 -13.63 25.34 6.18
C VAL A 492 -13.19 23.88 6.12
N VAL A 493 -11.90 23.62 6.33
CA VAL A 493 -11.32 22.26 6.36
C VAL A 493 -11.94 21.41 7.47
N GLU A 494 -12.11 21.95 8.69
CA GLU A 494 -12.77 21.23 9.78
C GLU A 494 -14.23 20.86 9.45
N SER A 495 -14.97 21.76 8.80
CA SER A 495 -16.34 21.48 8.34
C SER A 495 -16.39 20.38 7.29
N GLU A 496 -15.50 20.41 6.30
CA GLU A 496 -15.42 19.39 5.24
C GLU A 496 -15.01 18.02 5.80
N ILE A 497 -14.09 17.98 6.76
CA ILE A 497 -13.73 16.73 7.44
C ILE A 497 -14.94 16.15 8.18
N ASN A 498 -15.70 16.98 8.90
CA ASN A 498 -16.92 16.53 9.58
C ASN A 498 -17.97 16.01 8.59
N GLU A 499 -18.14 16.65 7.43
CA GLU A 499 -19.03 16.17 6.36
C GLU A 499 -18.58 14.80 5.84
N VAL A 500 -17.29 14.62 5.57
CA VAL A 500 -16.72 13.33 5.12
C VAL A 500 -16.92 12.23 6.15
N LEU A 501 -16.70 12.53 7.44
CA LEU A 501 -16.91 11.55 8.52
C LEU A 501 -18.39 11.19 8.69
N ALA A 502 -19.29 12.19 8.63
CA ALA A 502 -20.72 11.96 8.71
C ALA A 502 -21.24 11.09 7.55
N LEU A 503 -20.74 11.31 6.33
CA LEU A 503 -21.04 10.46 5.16
C LEU A 503 -20.55 9.01 5.35
N ALA A 504 -19.43 8.82 6.05
CA ALA A 504 -18.95 7.50 6.44
C ALA A 504 -19.65 6.93 7.69
N GLY A 505 -20.67 7.60 8.24
CA GLY A 505 -21.42 7.14 9.42
C GLY A 505 -20.71 7.34 10.75
N VAL A 506 -19.74 8.27 10.80
CA VAL A 506 -18.93 8.58 11.99
C VAL A 506 -19.25 10.00 12.48
N ASN A 507 -19.70 10.13 13.72
CA ASN A 507 -20.11 11.40 14.33
C ASN A 507 -19.15 11.76 15.47
N ILE A 508 -18.20 12.66 15.20
CA ILE A 508 -17.21 13.14 16.18
C ILE A 508 -17.24 14.67 16.21
N ASN A 509 -17.16 15.27 17.39
CA ASN A 509 -17.01 16.71 17.50
C ASN A 509 -15.53 17.11 17.42
N ILE A 510 -15.04 17.40 16.21
CA ILE A 510 -13.66 17.88 15.96
C ILE A 510 -13.45 19.31 16.51
N SER A 511 -14.52 20.09 16.71
CA SER A 511 -14.47 21.54 16.94
C SER A 511 -14.24 21.99 18.38
N SER A 512 -13.73 21.14 19.29
CA SER A 512 -13.60 21.48 20.72
C SER A 512 -12.59 22.60 21.05
N ARG A 513 -12.02 23.26 20.04
CA ARG A 513 -11.10 24.39 20.24
C ARG A 513 -11.88 25.66 20.59
N PRO A 514 -11.52 26.38 21.67
CA PRO A 514 -11.96 27.75 21.86
C PRO A 514 -11.43 28.58 20.68
N ARG A 515 -12.33 29.24 19.93
CA ARG A 515 -12.00 30.09 18.75
C ARG A 515 -10.93 31.16 19.03
N SER A 516 -10.58 31.42 20.28
CA SER A 516 -9.58 32.40 20.73
C SER A 516 -8.14 31.88 20.80
N VAL A 517 -7.88 30.57 20.72
CA VAL A 517 -6.51 30.03 20.89
C VAL A 517 -5.83 29.87 19.53
N MET A 518 -4.75 30.62 19.32
CA MET A 518 -3.94 30.62 18.10
C MET A 518 -3.35 29.23 17.79
N PRO A 519 -3.39 28.75 16.52
CA PRO A 519 -2.88 27.43 16.15
C PRO A 519 -1.37 27.33 16.37
N MET A 520 -0.95 26.26 17.03
CA MET A 520 0.45 25.98 17.33
C MET A 520 0.83 24.61 16.82
N LEU A 521 2.06 24.48 16.32
CA LEU A 521 2.67 23.22 15.89
C LEU A 521 4.06 23.08 16.52
N PRO A 522 4.53 21.86 16.85
CA PRO A 522 5.92 21.61 17.18
C PRO A 522 6.87 22.19 16.12
N LEU A 523 7.98 22.80 16.54
CA LEU A 523 8.93 23.45 15.63
C LEU A 523 9.34 22.57 14.43
N PRO A 524 9.68 21.28 14.58
CA PRO A 524 10.04 20.43 13.43
C PRO A 524 8.90 20.25 12.42
N ILE A 525 7.64 20.17 12.89
CA ILE A 525 6.46 20.07 12.01
C ILE A 525 6.24 21.39 11.28
N ALA A 526 6.33 22.52 11.99
CA ALA A 526 6.21 23.85 11.40
C ALA A 526 7.27 24.07 10.32
N ALA A 527 8.51 23.61 10.56
CA ALA A 527 9.59 23.63 9.58
C ALA A 527 9.29 22.78 8.35
N LEU A 528 8.83 21.53 8.56
CA LEU A 528 8.55 20.58 7.48
C LEU A 528 7.39 21.03 6.58
N ILE A 529 6.28 21.49 7.17
CA ILE A 529 5.13 22.00 6.40
C ILE A 529 5.52 23.25 5.61
N SER A 530 6.31 24.15 6.21
CA SER A 530 6.79 25.38 5.55
C SER A 530 7.77 25.07 4.41
N LEU A 531 8.62 24.05 4.55
CA LEU A 531 9.45 23.55 3.46
C LEU A 531 8.58 22.98 2.33
N SER A 532 7.56 22.17 2.67
CA SER A 532 6.71 21.53 1.66
C SER A 532 5.86 22.51 0.84
N ILE A 533 5.52 23.68 1.39
CA ILE A 533 4.78 24.72 0.65
C ILE A 533 5.69 25.66 -0.15
N THR A 534 7.00 25.67 0.13
CA THR A 534 7.97 26.57 -0.52
C THR A 534 8.77 25.88 -1.63
N VAL A 535 9.00 24.57 -1.52
CA VAL A 535 9.50 23.75 -2.63
C VAL A 535 8.44 23.75 -3.73
N LYS A 536 8.81 24.07 -4.97
CA LYS A 536 7.89 24.00 -6.12
C LYS A 536 7.42 22.55 -6.29
N MET A 537 6.25 22.26 -5.73
CA MET A 537 5.67 20.91 -5.74
C MET A 537 5.33 20.38 -7.14
N GLU A 538 5.30 21.26 -8.15
CA GLU A 538 4.93 20.94 -9.54
C GLU A 538 6.06 20.27 -10.34
N GLU A 539 7.33 20.58 -10.07
CA GLU A 539 8.49 20.04 -10.81
C GLU A 539 8.98 18.68 -10.26
N PHE A 540 8.62 18.33 -9.02
CA PHE A 540 9.19 17.19 -8.29
C PHE A 540 8.15 16.18 -7.77
N SER A 541 7.41 15.55 -8.68
CA SER A 541 6.37 14.55 -8.39
C SER A 541 6.86 13.37 -7.50
N HIS A 542 8.14 13.02 -7.56
CA HIS A 542 8.76 11.97 -6.76
C HIS A 542 9.07 12.41 -5.31
N LEU A 543 9.41 13.70 -5.09
CA LEU A 543 9.69 14.25 -3.75
C LEU A 543 8.42 14.39 -2.91
N HIS A 544 7.27 14.67 -3.54
CA HIS A 544 5.98 14.76 -2.87
C HIS A 544 5.63 13.48 -2.11
N GLY A 545 5.97 12.31 -2.66
CA GLY A 545 5.67 11.02 -2.03
C GLY A 545 6.35 10.85 -0.67
N ILE A 546 7.54 11.42 -0.48
CA ILE A 546 8.33 11.31 0.75
C ILE A 546 7.94 12.38 1.76
N ILE A 547 7.87 13.64 1.32
CA ILE A 547 7.50 14.76 2.19
C ILE A 547 6.04 14.62 2.66
N GLY A 548 5.12 14.26 1.77
CA GLY A 548 3.71 14.06 2.09
C GLY A 548 3.48 12.95 3.11
N GLN A 549 4.12 11.78 2.90
CA GLN A 549 4.08 10.69 3.88
C GLN A 549 4.73 11.10 5.20
N GLY A 550 5.89 11.77 5.14
CA GLY A 550 6.59 12.29 6.31
C GLY A 550 5.73 13.21 7.17
N ILE A 551 4.99 14.12 6.55
CA ILE A 551 4.11 15.06 7.25
C ILE A 551 2.91 14.33 7.87
N GLU A 552 2.29 13.37 7.17
CA GLU A 552 1.20 12.55 7.72
C GLU A 552 1.65 11.80 8.99
N ILE A 553 2.86 11.24 8.94
CA ILE A 553 3.53 10.55 10.04
C ILE A 553 3.84 11.48 11.22
N CYS A 554 4.34 12.67 10.93
CA CYS A 554 4.61 13.70 11.93
C CYS A 554 3.31 14.21 12.59
N ALA A 555 2.24 14.34 11.81
CA ALA A 555 0.94 14.77 12.30
C ALA A 555 0.31 13.73 13.24
N THR A 556 0.33 12.46 12.86
CA THR A 556 -0.19 11.36 13.71
C THR A 556 0.56 11.23 15.03
N SER A 557 1.87 11.53 15.05
CA SER A 557 2.73 11.47 16.24
C SER A 557 2.65 12.70 17.17
N SER A 558 2.00 13.79 16.77
CA SER A 558 1.97 15.07 17.51
C SER A 558 0.65 15.31 18.23
N SER A 559 0.53 16.36 19.06
CA SER A 559 -0.73 16.68 19.75
C SER A 559 -1.85 17.06 18.77
N TRP A 560 -3.05 16.52 18.99
CA TRP A 560 -4.27 16.95 18.30
C TRP A 560 -4.54 18.45 18.55
N PRO A 561 -4.99 19.25 17.55
CA PRO A 561 -5.35 18.92 16.17
C PRO A 561 -4.27 19.32 15.12
N SER A 562 -3.09 18.70 15.15
CA SER A 562 -1.99 19.02 14.22
C SER A 562 -2.32 18.76 12.75
N MET A 563 -3.02 17.67 12.44
CA MET A 563 -3.34 17.28 11.05
C MET A 563 -4.30 18.26 10.38
N GLN A 564 -5.30 18.80 11.10
CA GLN A 564 -6.24 19.80 10.60
C GLN A 564 -5.53 21.11 10.25
N ILE A 565 -4.59 21.52 11.12
CA ILE A 565 -3.75 22.70 10.90
C ILE A 565 -2.89 22.53 9.65
N ILE A 566 -2.25 21.36 9.50
CA ILE A 566 -1.43 21.02 8.33
C ILE A 566 -2.28 21.01 7.06
N GLY A 567 -3.46 20.37 7.08
CA GLY A 567 -4.38 20.33 5.94
C GLY A 567 -4.86 21.72 5.52
N ALA A 568 -5.11 22.61 6.48
CA ALA A 568 -5.44 24.00 6.21
C ALA A 568 -4.28 24.76 5.52
N LEU A 569 -3.03 24.51 5.90
CA LEU A 569 -1.87 25.14 5.25
C LEU A 569 -1.62 24.61 3.83
N TRP A 570 -1.78 23.30 3.61
CA TRP A 570 -1.60 22.72 2.27
C TRP A 570 -2.71 23.12 1.30
N SER A 571 -3.98 23.12 1.74
CA SER A 571 -5.12 23.51 0.90
C SER A 571 -5.02 24.96 0.40
N GLN A 572 -4.37 25.86 1.16
CA GLN A 572 -4.10 27.23 0.72
C GLN A 572 -3.19 27.32 -0.51
N LYS A 573 -2.24 26.39 -0.67
CA LYS A 573 -1.19 26.46 -1.70
C LYS A 573 -1.41 25.47 -2.84
N VAL A 574 -2.05 24.34 -2.59
CA VAL A 574 -2.14 23.23 -3.55
C VAL A 574 -3.61 22.86 -3.79
N ARG A 575 -4.33 23.71 -4.55
CA ARG A 575 -5.78 23.52 -4.82
C ARG A 575 -6.11 22.20 -5.53
N ARG A 576 -5.23 21.74 -6.43
CA ARG A 576 -5.44 20.47 -7.17
C ARG A 576 -5.50 19.23 -6.27
N TRP A 577 -4.93 19.31 -5.07
CA TRP A 577 -4.81 18.17 -4.15
C TRP A 577 -5.76 18.30 -2.95
N HIS A 578 -6.66 19.28 -2.97
CA HIS A 578 -7.57 19.60 -1.87
C HIS A 578 -8.30 18.34 -1.38
N ASP A 579 -8.92 17.60 -2.28
CA ASP A 579 -9.64 16.37 -1.99
C ASP A 579 -8.78 15.31 -1.29
N PHE A 580 -7.56 15.11 -1.78
CA PHE A 580 -6.60 14.19 -1.17
C PHE A 580 -6.21 14.63 0.24
N ILE A 581 -6.01 15.94 0.44
CA ILE A 581 -5.66 16.52 1.74
C ILE A 581 -6.80 16.34 2.74
N ILE A 582 -8.04 16.64 2.35
CA ILE A 582 -9.23 16.47 3.20
C ILE A 582 -9.35 14.99 3.62
N LEU A 583 -9.27 14.06 2.67
CA LEU A 583 -9.31 12.63 2.95
C LEU A 583 -8.19 12.19 3.91
N ALA A 584 -6.96 12.69 3.73
CA ALA A 584 -5.85 12.38 4.64
C ALA A 584 -6.12 12.90 6.05
N CYS A 585 -6.68 14.11 6.18
CA CYS A 585 -7.04 14.70 7.47
C CYS A 585 -8.16 13.96 8.19
N SER A 586 -9.14 13.43 7.46
CA SER A 586 -10.25 12.64 8.00
C SER A 586 -9.83 11.33 8.65
N ARG A 587 -8.58 10.88 8.47
CA ARG A 587 -8.04 9.66 9.11
C ARG A 587 -7.58 9.91 10.55
N SER A 588 -7.24 11.15 10.88
CA SER A 588 -6.66 11.52 12.17
C SER A 588 -7.52 11.17 13.41
N PRO A 589 -8.86 11.28 13.41
CA PRO A 589 -9.67 10.95 14.59
C PRO A 589 -9.53 9.47 15.01
N PHE A 590 -9.34 8.57 14.05
CA PHE A 590 -9.25 7.12 14.30
C PHE A 590 -7.96 6.69 15.00
N THR A 591 -6.97 7.58 15.13
CA THR A 591 -5.72 7.30 15.85
C THR A 591 -5.88 7.32 17.37
N ARG A 592 -7.00 7.84 17.88
CA ARG A 592 -7.19 8.13 19.31
C ARG A 592 -8.53 7.68 19.86
N ASP A 593 -9.58 7.77 19.05
CA ASP A 593 -10.94 7.54 19.51
C ASP A 593 -11.45 6.16 19.09
N ASN A 594 -11.49 5.23 20.06
CA ASN A 594 -12.04 3.89 19.84
C ASN A 594 -13.54 3.93 19.49
N THR A 595 -14.28 4.96 19.91
CA THR A 595 -15.70 5.09 19.55
C THR A 595 -15.86 5.41 18.07
N ALA A 596 -15.00 6.25 17.51
CA ALA A 596 -14.93 6.53 16.08
C ALA A 596 -14.60 5.28 15.27
N VAL A 597 -13.64 4.48 15.74
CA VAL A 597 -13.27 3.20 15.12
C VAL A 597 -14.46 2.23 15.14
N ALA A 598 -15.16 2.10 16.27
CA ALA A 598 -16.33 1.24 16.39
C ALA A 598 -17.50 1.70 15.50
N GLN A 599 -17.74 3.01 15.39
CA GLN A 599 -18.73 3.59 14.48
C GLN A 599 -18.37 3.28 13.02
N LEU A 600 -17.11 3.44 12.63
CA LEU A 600 -16.65 3.13 11.27
C LEU A 600 -16.82 1.65 10.95
N ILE A 601 -16.42 0.75 11.85
CA ILE A 601 -16.59 -0.71 11.67
C ILE A 601 -18.07 -1.03 11.46
N ARG A 602 -18.97 -0.55 12.34
CA ARG A 602 -20.42 -0.77 12.20
C ARG A 602 -20.96 -0.18 10.90
N SER A 603 -20.47 0.98 10.48
CA SER A 603 -20.85 1.62 9.23
C SER A 603 -20.44 0.79 8.02
N CYS A 604 -19.25 0.15 8.02
CA CYS A 604 -18.84 -0.80 6.99
C CYS A 604 -19.83 -1.97 6.84
N PHE A 605 -20.18 -2.64 7.95
CA PHE A 605 -21.15 -3.74 7.92
C PHE A 605 -22.55 -3.27 7.49
N THR A 606 -22.97 -2.09 7.95
CA THR A 606 -24.26 -1.49 7.58
C THR A 606 -24.30 -1.11 6.10
N SER A 607 -23.22 -0.58 5.55
CA SER A 607 -23.10 -0.25 4.13
C SER A 607 -23.06 -1.49 3.25
N PHE A 608 -22.48 -2.59 3.74
CA PHE A 608 -22.39 -3.85 3.01
C PHE A 608 -23.70 -4.63 3.01
N LEU A 609 -24.39 -4.75 4.16
CA LEU A 609 -25.58 -5.59 4.33
C LEU A 609 -26.90 -4.81 4.27
N GLY A 610 -26.88 -3.53 4.62
CA GLY A 610 -28.05 -2.72 4.91
C GLY A 610 -28.21 -2.40 6.42
N PRO A 611 -29.00 -1.36 6.75
CA PRO A 611 -29.34 -1.03 8.13
C PRO A 611 -30.13 -2.16 8.78
N SER A 612 -29.88 -2.38 10.08
CA SER A 612 -30.79 -3.18 10.91
C SER A 612 -31.76 -2.23 11.58
N VAL A 613 -33.05 -2.50 11.45
CA VAL A 613 -34.13 -1.76 12.11
C VAL A 613 -34.86 -2.75 13.00
N ASP A 614 -34.96 -2.46 14.30
CA ASP A 614 -35.66 -3.29 15.29
C ASP A 614 -35.22 -4.78 15.31
N GLY A 615 -33.92 -5.05 15.11
CA GLY A 615 -33.37 -6.42 15.14
C GLY A 615 -33.57 -7.22 13.85
N HIS A 616 -34.18 -6.61 12.83
CA HIS A 616 -34.42 -7.22 11.52
C HIS A 616 -33.49 -6.64 10.44
N SER A 617 -33.17 -7.43 9.41
CA SER A 617 -32.40 -6.97 8.26
C SER A 617 -33.32 -6.34 7.19
N CYS A 618 -33.08 -5.08 6.84
CA CYS A 618 -33.82 -4.42 5.76
C CYS A 618 -33.23 -4.80 4.41
N TYR A 619 -34.02 -5.39 3.52
CA TYR A 619 -33.57 -5.71 2.16
C TYR A 619 -33.36 -4.42 1.36
N VAL A 620 -32.11 -4.10 1.03
CA VAL A 620 -31.74 -2.97 0.18
C VAL A 620 -31.26 -3.51 -1.18
N ALA A 621 -31.87 -3.05 -2.26
CA ALA A 621 -31.60 -3.51 -3.64
C ALA A 621 -30.14 -3.31 -4.11
N ASN A 622 -29.34 -2.51 -3.40
CA ASN A 622 -27.94 -2.20 -3.71
C ASN A 622 -26.95 -2.71 -2.63
N ARG A 623 -27.17 -3.87 -1.99
CA ARG A 623 -26.20 -4.44 -1.03
C ARG A 623 -24.86 -4.82 -1.67
N GLY A 624 -23.82 -4.98 -0.85
CA GLY A 624 -22.54 -5.55 -1.26
C GLY A 624 -21.38 -4.55 -1.33
N VAL A 625 -20.30 -4.99 -1.99
CA VAL A 625 -19.00 -4.29 -1.98
C VAL A 625 -19.08 -2.90 -2.64
N THR A 626 -19.97 -2.71 -3.61
CA THR A 626 -20.19 -1.43 -4.30
C THR A 626 -20.62 -0.31 -3.34
N ASN A 627 -21.47 -0.60 -2.36
CA ASN A 627 -21.83 0.40 -1.35
C ASN A 627 -20.70 0.58 -0.32
N LEU A 628 -20.06 -0.53 0.09
CA LEU A 628 -18.96 -0.51 1.04
C LEU A 628 -17.78 0.35 0.56
N LEU A 629 -17.42 0.25 -0.72
CA LEU A 629 -16.29 0.97 -1.32
C LEU A 629 -16.70 2.25 -2.08
N GLY A 630 -17.99 2.43 -2.30
CA GLY A 630 -18.56 3.56 -3.05
C GLY A 630 -18.59 3.31 -4.56
N LYS A 631 -19.42 4.10 -5.25
CA LYS A 631 -19.40 4.19 -6.72
C LYS A 631 -18.41 5.29 -7.11
N THR A 632 -17.57 5.04 -8.11
CA THR A 632 -16.77 6.06 -8.79
C THR A 632 -17.71 7.02 -9.53
N LEU A 633 -18.28 7.99 -8.82
CA LEU A 633 -19.12 9.02 -9.43
C LEU A 633 -18.25 10.17 -9.97
N ASP A 634 -18.75 10.76 -11.06
CA ASP A 634 -18.21 11.86 -11.86
C ASP A 634 -17.15 12.77 -11.21
N GLU A 635 -16.16 13.14 -12.03
CA GLU A 635 -15.05 14.08 -11.75
C GLU A 635 -15.48 15.49 -11.26
N ARG A 636 -16.78 15.74 -11.07
CA ARG A 636 -17.37 17.02 -10.66
C ARG A 636 -18.24 16.96 -9.40
N ALA A 637 -18.42 15.80 -8.77
CA ALA A 637 -19.18 15.67 -7.53
C ALA A 637 -18.28 15.84 -6.29
N ARG A 638 -18.85 16.40 -5.21
CA ARG A 638 -18.19 16.49 -3.89
C ARG A 638 -17.67 15.12 -3.44
N LEU A 639 -16.63 15.13 -2.61
CA LEU A 639 -15.92 13.96 -2.11
C LEU A 639 -16.82 13.05 -1.25
N VAL A 640 -17.57 12.15 -1.88
CA VAL A 640 -18.38 11.14 -1.18
C VAL A 640 -17.49 9.96 -0.84
N VAL A 641 -17.09 9.85 0.43
CA VAL A 641 -16.25 8.75 0.92
C VAL A 641 -17.10 7.64 1.51
N ALA A 642 -17.04 6.46 0.91
CA ALA A 642 -17.68 5.27 1.48
C ALA A 642 -16.93 4.75 2.71
N PRO A 643 -17.63 4.15 3.70
CA PRO A 643 -17.03 3.74 4.96
C PRO A 643 -15.94 2.68 4.79
N GLY A 644 -16.10 1.72 3.88
CA GLY A 644 -15.09 0.70 3.61
C GLY A 644 -13.81 1.26 2.99
N PHE A 645 -13.93 2.28 2.12
CA PHE A 645 -12.75 2.97 1.59
C PHE A 645 -12.00 3.72 2.71
N LEU A 646 -12.73 4.43 3.58
CA LEU A 646 -12.13 5.10 4.73
C LEU A 646 -11.48 4.11 5.70
N TYR A 647 -12.12 2.96 5.95
CA TYR A 647 -11.56 1.87 6.75
C TYR A 647 -10.24 1.36 6.20
N MET A 648 -10.17 1.00 4.91
CA MET A 648 -8.92 0.48 4.30
C MET A 648 -7.77 1.48 4.38
N ARG A 649 -8.07 2.79 4.34
CA ARG A 649 -7.06 3.84 4.49
C ARG A 649 -6.67 4.09 5.95
N SER A 650 -7.53 3.79 6.91
CA SER A 650 -7.35 4.17 8.32
C SER A 650 -6.98 3.01 9.24
N CYS A 651 -7.26 1.76 8.86
CA CYS A 651 -7.16 0.61 9.75
C CYS A 651 -5.75 0.33 10.29
N GLN A 652 -4.71 0.74 9.56
CA GLN A 652 -3.32 0.62 10.01
C GLN A 652 -2.91 1.68 11.05
N LEU A 653 -3.78 2.66 11.31
CA LEU A 653 -3.56 3.75 12.26
C LEU A 653 -4.35 3.56 13.56
N PHE A 654 -5.12 2.48 13.69
CA PHE A 654 -5.91 2.23 14.89
C PHE A 654 -4.98 1.96 16.09
N PRO A 655 -5.34 2.48 17.28
CA PRO A 655 -4.46 2.41 18.45
C PRO A 655 -4.36 1.00 19.04
N ASP A 656 -5.44 0.20 18.97
CA ASP A 656 -5.51 -1.13 19.57
C ASP A 656 -6.13 -2.15 18.60
N ASN A 657 -5.30 -3.08 18.11
CA ASN A 657 -5.73 -4.16 17.22
C ASN A 657 -6.59 -5.22 17.92
N ASN A 658 -6.44 -5.41 19.24
CA ASN A 658 -7.28 -6.34 19.99
C ASN A 658 -8.70 -5.81 20.08
N PHE A 659 -8.87 -4.53 20.44
CA PHE A 659 -10.16 -3.85 20.43
C PHE A 659 -10.85 -3.94 19.05
N VAL A 660 -10.11 -3.68 17.97
CA VAL A 660 -10.65 -3.79 16.59
C VAL A 660 -11.14 -5.20 16.30
N CYS A 661 -10.41 -6.22 16.73
CA CYS A 661 -10.79 -7.61 16.52
C CYS A 661 -12.02 -8.00 17.32
N GLU A 662 -12.07 -7.66 18.61
CA GLU A 662 -13.24 -7.89 19.46
C GLU A 662 -14.48 -7.18 18.92
N GLU A 663 -14.34 -5.94 18.45
CA GLU A 663 -15.44 -5.16 17.91
C GLU A 663 -15.96 -5.74 16.59
N ILE A 664 -15.07 -6.21 15.69
CA ILE A 664 -15.47 -6.91 14.47
C ILE A 664 -16.20 -8.22 14.80
N LEU A 665 -15.66 -9.05 15.69
CA LEU A 665 -16.30 -10.30 16.09
C LEU A 665 -17.67 -10.06 16.74
N LYS A 666 -17.79 -9.03 17.58
CA LYS A 666 -19.06 -8.61 18.17
C LYS A 666 -20.09 -8.25 17.10
N VAL A 667 -19.73 -7.43 16.11
CA VAL A 667 -20.64 -7.06 15.02
C VAL A 667 -21.04 -8.27 14.16
N VAL A 668 -20.12 -9.19 13.88
CA VAL A 668 -20.40 -10.44 13.15
C VAL A 668 -21.43 -11.28 13.89
N ILE A 669 -21.23 -11.48 15.19
CA ILE A 669 -22.13 -12.24 16.05
C ILE A 669 -23.52 -11.57 16.13
N GLU A 670 -23.56 -10.24 16.35
CA GLU A 670 -24.81 -9.47 16.35
C GLU A 670 -25.58 -9.66 15.03
N ARG A 671 -24.90 -9.55 13.89
CA ARG A 671 -25.52 -9.71 12.57
C ARG A 671 -25.97 -11.16 12.30
N ALA A 672 -25.18 -12.15 12.68
CA ALA A 672 -25.56 -13.56 12.57
C ALA A 672 -26.86 -13.87 13.34
N ARG A 673 -27.01 -13.30 14.55
CA ARG A 673 -28.26 -13.40 15.34
C ARG A 673 -29.44 -12.73 14.65
N THR A 674 -29.27 -11.53 14.11
CA THR A 674 -30.36 -10.84 13.39
C THR A 674 -30.86 -11.67 12.19
N LEU A 675 -29.95 -12.30 11.44
CA LEU A 675 -30.31 -13.17 10.33
C LEU A 675 -31.00 -14.47 10.81
N ALA A 676 -30.55 -15.03 11.93
CA ALA A 676 -31.19 -16.20 12.53
C ALA A 676 -32.64 -15.90 12.98
N ASN A 677 -32.87 -14.72 13.56
CA ASN A 677 -34.20 -14.28 13.98
C ASN A 677 -35.14 -14.08 12.78
N ASP A 678 -34.64 -13.53 11.67
CA ASP A 678 -35.39 -13.38 10.41
C ASP A 678 -35.81 -14.73 9.79
N CYS A 679 -35.09 -15.81 10.11
CA CYS A 679 -35.43 -17.18 9.72
C CYS A 679 -36.37 -17.89 10.72
N SER A 680 -36.45 -17.43 11.97
CA SER A 680 -37.21 -18.09 13.03
C SER A 680 -38.71 -17.73 12.97
N SER A 681 -39.58 -18.76 12.99
CA SER A 681 -40.96 -18.69 12.53
C SER A 681 -41.99 -18.29 13.60
N GLU A 682 -41.83 -17.15 14.27
CA GLU A 682 -42.89 -16.64 15.17
C GLU A 682 -43.99 -15.85 14.43
N ARG A 683 -44.04 -15.88 13.09
CA ARG A 683 -45.09 -15.21 12.31
C ARG A 683 -46.33 -16.11 12.09
N PRO A 684 -47.56 -15.57 12.21
CA PRO A 684 -48.77 -16.27 11.81
C PRO A 684 -48.72 -16.64 10.31
N ALA A 685 -49.29 -17.79 9.96
CA ALA A 685 -49.08 -18.48 8.68
C ALA A 685 -49.44 -17.69 7.40
N HIS A 686 -50.15 -16.56 7.52
CA HIS A 686 -50.60 -15.73 6.40
C HIS A 686 -49.57 -14.70 5.89
N LEU A 687 -48.38 -14.59 6.51
CA LEU A 687 -47.30 -13.67 6.10
C LEU A 687 -45.98 -14.41 5.78
N ARG A 688 -46.07 -15.67 5.31
CA ARG A 688 -44.89 -16.53 5.06
C ARG A 688 -44.17 -16.27 3.72
N SER A 689 -44.68 -15.40 2.85
CA SER A 689 -44.04 -15.11 1.55
C SER A 689 -42.74 -14.31 1.67
N ASP A 690 -42.50 -13.65 2.81
CA ASP A 690 -41.41 -12.69 2.99
C ASP A 690 -40.31 -13.17 3.96
N CYS A 691 -40.34 -14.44 4.39
CA CYS A 691 -39.32 -15.02 5.28
C CYS A 691 -38.10 -15.49 4.48
N MET A 692 -36.91 -15.08 4.91
CA MET A 692 -35.64 -15.48 4.27
C MET A 692 -35.39 -16.97 4.48
N THR A 693 -35.02 -17.68 3.41
CA THR A 693 -34.73 -19.12 3.51
C THR A 693 -33.44 -19.36 4.30
N LEU A 694 -33.33 -20.53 4.93
CA LEU A 694 -32.13 -20.91 5.69
C LEU A 694 -30.88 -20.99 4.80
N SER A 695 -31.05 -21.35 3.52
CA SER A 695 -29.97 -21.35 2.53
C SER A 695 -29.45 -19.93 2.24
N ASP A 696 -30.37 -18.99 2.02
CA ASP A 696 -30.02 -17.58 1.78
C ASP A 696 -29.35 -16.97 3.01
N ALA A 697 -29.85 -17.28 4.20
CA ALA A 697 -29.27 -16.85 5.47
C ALA A 697 -27.86 -17.39 5.69
N SER A 698 -27.63 -18.67 5.40
CA SER A 698 -26.31 -19.29 5.46
C SER A 698 -25.32 -18.62 4.50
N SER A 699 -25.76 -18.32 3.27
CA SER A 699 -24.92 -17.61 2.30
C SER A 699 -24.55 -16.19 2.76
N LEU A 700 -25.47 -15.51 3.47
CA LEU A 700 -25.20 -14.19 4.04
C LEU A 700 -24.25 -14.25 5.22
N VAL A 701 -24.36 -15.27 6.09
CA VAL A 701 -23.40 -15.49 7.17
C VAL A 701 -21.99 -15.67 6.61
N GLU A 702 -21.83 -16.43 5.53
CA GLU A 702 -20.55 -16.58 4.85
C GLU A 702 -20.02 -15.24 4.30
N GLN A 703 -20.88 -14.42 3.67
CA GLN A 703 -20.51 -13.08 3.18
C GLN A 703 -20.09 -12.13 4.31
N ILE A 704 -20.80 -12.15 5.44
CA ILE A 704 -20.47 -11.35 6.64
C ILE A 704 -19.11 -11.75 7.18
N SER A 705 -18.87 -13.06 7.31
CA SER A 705 -17.62 -13.59 7.80
C SER A 705 -16.45 -13.33 6.84
N SER A 706 -16.70 -13.37 5.52
CA SER A 706 -15.75 -12.96 4.50
C SER A 706 -15.35 -11.47 4.65
N LEU A 707 -16.33 -10.57 4.82
CA LEU A 707 -16.05 -9.16 5.08
C LEU A 707 -15.22 -8.99 6.35
N ALA A 708 -15.61 -9.62 7.45
CA ALA A 708 -14.88 -9.56 8.71
C ALA A 708 -13.44 -10.06 8.58
N ALA A 709 -13.24 -11.20 7.90
CA ALA A 709 -11.91 -11.74 7.63
C ALA A 709 -11.04 -10.75 6.85
N THR A 710 -11.57 -10.17 5.77
CA THR A 710 -10.82 -9.15 5.00
C THR A 710 -10.49 -7.92 5.84
N MET A 711 -11.42 -7.44 6.67
CA MET A 711 -11.20 -6.30 7.56
C MET A 711 -10.09 -6.57 8.58
N LEU A 712 -10.06 -7.76 9.19
CA LEU A 712 -9.04 -8.19 10.14
C LEU A 712 -7.66 -8.32 9.48
N CYS A 713 -7.60 -8.90 8.28
CA CYS A 713 -6.36 -9.01 7.51
C CYS A 713 -5.75 -7.64 7.19
N HIS A 714 -6.57 -6.62 6.90
CA HIS A 714 -6.09 -5.27 6.60
C HIS A 714 -5.64 -4.49 7.85
N ALA A 715 -6.29 -4.69 9.01
CA ALA A 715 -5.96 -3.98 10.23
C ALA A 715 -4.62 -4.42 10.83
N GLY A 716 -4.42 -5.73 11.05
CA GLY A 716 -3.27 -6.24 11.80
C GLY A 716 -2.48 -7.37 11.13
N GLY A 717 -2.85 -7.78 9.92
CA GLY A 717 -2.14 -8.77 9.12
C GLY A 717 -1.88 -10.09 9.86
N VAL A 718 -0.69 -10.67 9.66
CA VAL A 718 -0.33 -11.99 10.23
C VAL A 718 -0.36 -12.00 11.75
N ASN A 719 0.04 -10.91 12.40
CA ASN A 719 0.15 -10.85 13.86
C ASN A 719 -1.23 -10.89 14.52
N LEU A 720 -2.19 -10.13 14.00
CA LEU A 720 -3.56 -10.16 14.52
C LEU A 720 -4.23 -11.50 14.25
N ILE A 721 -4.01 -12.10 13.08
CA ILE A 721 -4.56 -13.44 12.79
C ILE A 721 -3.94 -14.51 13.69
N ARG A 722 -2.64 -14.41 14.00
CA ARG A 722 -2.01 -15.27 15.00
C ARG A 722 -2.68 -15.10 16.37
N LEU A 723 -2.88 -13.87 16.84
CA LEU A 723 -3.55 -13.60 18.12
C LEU A 723 -5.00 -14.09 18.11
N LEU A 724 -5.68 -14.00 16.98
CA LEU A 724 -7.04 -14.52 16.78
C LEU A 724 -7.11 -16.03 17.04
N TYR A 725 -6.20 -16.81 16.45
CA TYR A 725 -6.11 -18.26 16.64
C TYR A 725 -5.66 -18.67 18.04
N GLU A 726 -4.62 -18.02 18.58
CA GLU A 726 -3.97 -18.43 19.84
C GLU A 726 -4.68 -17.92 21.10
N HIS A 727 -5.30 -16.73 21.05
CA HIS A 727 -5.75 -16.03 22.25
C HIS A 727 -7.18 -15.48 22.14
N ILE A 728 -7.49 -14.64 21.15
CA ILE A 728 -8.75 -13.86 21.14
C ILE A 728 -9.96 -14.79 20.99
N LEU A 729 -9.96 -15.68 19.99
CA LEU A 729 -11.11 -16.57 19.78
C LEU A 729 -11.26 -17.62 20.90
N PRO A 730 -10.19 -18.31 21.35
CA PRO A 730 -10.30 -19.17 22.53
C PRO A 730 -10.83 -18.43 23.76
N THR A 731 -10.35 -17.21 24.02
CA THR A 731 -10.82 -16.40 25.16
C THR A 731 -12.30 -16.03 25.00
N LEU A 732 -12.75 -15.68 23.80
CA LEU A 732 -14.16 -15.40 23.52
C LEU A 732 -15.05 -16.64 23.81
N LEU A 733 -14.63 -17.83 23.37
CA LEU A 733 -15.36 -19.08 23.61
C LEU A 733 -15.38 -19.49 25.09
N LEU A 734 -14.32 -19.14 25.84
CA LEU A 734 -14.22 -19.39 27.29
C LEU A 734 -14.98 -18.35 28.12
N SER A 735 -15.01 -17.09 27.70
CA SER A 735 -15.52 -15.95 28.49
C SER A 735 -16.96 -15.56 28.19
N ALA A 736 -17.59 -16.16 27.17
CA ALA A 736 -18.99 -15.91 26.81
C ALA A 736 -19.92 -16.39 27.94
N GLY A 737 -20.05 -15.62 29.02
CA GLY A 737 -20.89 -15.96 30.17
C GLY A 737 -22.38 -16.02 29.81
N GLU A 738 -23.09 -16.90 30.51
CA GLU A 738 -24.54 -17.15 30.40
C GLU A 738 -25.42 -15.89 30.61
N ASP A 739 -24.88 -14.81 31.19
CA ASP A 739 -25.68 -13.67 31.69
C ASP A 739 -25.71 -12.41 30.81
N LYS A 740 -25.01 -12.36 29.66
CA LYS A 740 -25.05 -11.16 28.75
C LYS A 740 -25.88 -11.33 27.50
N LEU A 741 -26.50 -12.49 27.32
CA LEU A 741 -27.23 -12.79 26.11
C LEU A 741 -28.44 -13.66 26.43
N GLY A 742 -29.59 -13.02 26.68
CA GLY A 742 -30.85 -13.70 26.97
C GLY A 742 -31.10 -14.85 25.98
N SER A 743 -31.54 -16.00 26.50
CA SER A 743 -31.71 -17.30 25.83
C SER A 743 -31.82 -17.21 24.31
N ALA A 744 -30.69 -17.19 23.62
CA ALA A 744 -30.66 -17.13 22.16
C ALA A 744 -31.24 -18.45 21.63
N GLY A 745 -32.20 -18.38 20.71
CA GLY A 745 -32.81 -19.57 20.12
C GLY A 745 -31.77 -20.48 19.44
N LEU A 746 -32.09 -21.77 19.29
CA LEU A 746 -31.19 -22.79 18.72
C LEU A 746 -30.53 -22.38 17.38
N VAL A 747 -31.27 -21.67 16.52
CA VAL A 747 -30.81 -21.18 15.21
C VAL A 747 -29.80 -20.05 15.34
N CYS A 748 -29.94 -19.17 16.34
CA CYS A 748 -28.97 -18.10 16.62
C CYS A 748 -27.62 -18.70 16.99
N SER A 749 -27.60 -19.65 17.93
CA SER A 749 -26.37 -20.33 18.36
C SER A 749 -25.68 -21.09 17.21
N LEU A 750 -26.45 -21.70 16.31
CA LEU A 750 -25.92 -22.36 15.11
C LEU A 750 -25.18 -21.37 14.19
N PHE A 751 -25.82 -20.25 13.86
CA PHE A 751 -25.22 -19.23 12.98
C PHE A 751 -24.04 -18.52 13.63
N GLU A 752 -24.04 -18.33 14.95
CA GLU A 752 -22.88 -17.81 15.68
C GLU A 752 -21.65 -18.71 15.50
N GLY A 753 -21.80 -20.02 15.69
CA GLY A 753 -20.69 -20.96 15.53
C GLY A 753 -20.17 -21.02 14.09
N TYR A 754 -21.07 -21.03 13.09
CA TYR A 754 -20.69 -20.95 11.68
C TYR A 754 -19.97 -19.65 11.33
N ALA A 755 -20.50 -18.51 11.78
CA ALA A 755 -19.90 -17.21 11.51
C ALA A 755 -18.44 -17.15 12.02
N LEU A 756 -18.20 -17.60 13.26
CA LEU A 756 -16.87 -17.65 13.86
C LEU A 756 -15.92 -18.60 13.11
N ALA A 757 -16.40 -19.77 12.68
CA ALA A 757 -15.59 -20.73 11.93
C ALA A 757 -15.16 -20.15 10.57
N TYR A 758 -16.08 -19.52 9.84
CA TYR A 758 -15.78 -18.83 8.59
C TYR A 758 -14.79 -17.68 8.80
N VAL A 759 -14.99 -16.82 9.81
CA VAL A 759 -14.06 -15.70 10.07
C VAL A 759 -12.65 -16.22 10.31
N LEU A 760 -12.49 -17.24 11.15
CA LEU A 760 -11.19 -17.77 11.49
C LEU A 760 -10.48 -18.35 10.25
N LEU A 761 -11.16 -19.23 9.51
CA LEU A 761 -10.60 -19.91 8.35
C LEU A 761 -10.27 -18.92 7.22
N TRP A 762 -11.21 -18.05 6.83
CA TRP A 762 -10.98 -17.08 5.76
C TRP A 762 -9.86 -16.10 6.09
N SER A 763 -9.74 -15.71 7.37
CA SER A 763 -8.64 -14.87 7.83
C SER A 763 -7.28 -15.57 7.70
N GLY A 764 -7.21 -16.85 8.11
CA GLY A 764 -6.00 -17.67 7.97
C GLY A 764 -5.64 -17.90 6.51
N ALA A 765 -6.62 -18.24 5.66
CA ALA A 765 -6.43 -18.52 4.25
C ALA A 765 -5.94 -17.29 3.48
N SER A 766 -6.45 -16.11 3.83
CA SER A 766 -6.02 -14.83 3.23
C SER A 766 -4.57 -14.48 3.53
N ILE A 767 -4.05 -14.89 4.69
CA ILE A 767 -2.68 -14.57 5.13
C ILE A 767 -1.67 -15.65 4.72
N TRP A 768 -2.02 -16.93 4.92
CA TRP A 768 -1.09 -18.05 4.72
C TRP A 768 -1.27 -18.76 3.38
N GLY A 769 -2.33 -18.48 2.64
CA GLY A 769 -2.68 -19.17 1.41
C GLY A 769 -3.30 -20.55 1.65
N VAL A 770 -3.95 -21.05 0.59
CA VAL A 770 -4.76 -22.27 0.62
C VAL A 770 -3.94 -23.53 0.30
N GLY A 771 -2.89 -23.40 -0.52
CA GLY A 771 -2.08 -24.53 -1.00
C GLY A 771 -0.81 -24.81 -0.19
N GLU A 772 0.01 -25.72 -0.71
CA GLU A 772 1.40 -25.88 -0.28
C GLU A 772 2.14 -24.56 -0.51
N THR A 773 2.53 -23.93 0.59
CA THR A 773 3.29 -22.68 0.60
C THR A 773 4.59 -22.86 -0.16
N SER A 774 4.85 -21.95 -1.11
CA SER A 774 6.12 -21.86 -1.81
C SER A 774 7.32 -21.95 -0.83
N PRO A 775 8.42 -22.65 -1.19
CA PRO A 775 9.65 -22.73 -0.38
C PRO A 775 10.18 -21.37 0.10
N ALA A 776 9.89 -20.29 -0.64
CA ALA A 776 10.25 -18.92 -0.28
C ALA A 776 9.56 -18.39 1.00
N TYR A 777 8.34 -18.86 1.28
CA TYR A 777 7.59 -18.56 2.50
C TYR A 777 7.78 -19.66 3.58
N ALA A 778 8.47 -20.74 3.22
CA ALA A 778 8.58 -21.96 4.02
C ALA A 778 9.57 -21.92 5.19
N SER A 779 10.34 -20.83 5.38
CA SER A 779 11.20 -20.70 6.57
C SER A 779 10.58 -19.81 7.66
N ILE A 780 9.87 -18.74 7.27
CA ILE A 780 9.35 -17.73 8.20
C ILE A 780 7.88 -17.97 8.57
N TYR A 781 7.03 -18.37 7.61
CA TYR A 781 5.58 -18.40 7.81
C TYR A 781 4.99 -19.79 7.93
N THR A 782 5.57 -20.83 7.34
CA THR A 782 5.08 -22.21 7.48
C THR A 782 5.32 -22.82 8.84
N SER A 783 6.54 -22.64 9.40
CA SER A 783 6.86 -23.07 10.76
C SER A 783 5.96 -22.38 11.80
N LYS A 784 5.59 -21.12 11.52
CA LYS A 784 4.62 -20.36 12.32
C LYS A 784 3.18 -20.83 12.08
N ARG A 785 2.74 -21.02 10.83
CA ARG A 785 1.40 -21.52 10.48
C ARG A 785 1.13 -22.87 11.14
N GLN A 786 2.01 -23.83 10.94
CA GLN A 786 1.92 -25.16 11.54
C GLN A 786 1.70 -25.05 13.05
N ARG A 787 2.55 -24.29 13.74
CA ARG A 787 2.46 -24.11 15.20
C ARG A 787 1.15 -23.46 15.62
N ILE A 788 0.66 -22.47 14.89
CA ILE A 788 -0.57 -21.72 15.22
C ILE A 788 -1.81 -22.60 15.01
N VAL A 789 -1.90 -23.27 13.86
CA VAL A 789 -3.02 -24.16 13.53
C VAL A 789 -3.03 -25.38 14.46
N ASP A 790 -1.87 -26.00 14.73
CA ASP A 790 -1.74 -27.12 15.66
C ASP A 790 -2.20 -26.74 17.07
N ARG A 791 -1.79 -25.56 17.57
CA ARG A 791 -2.23 -25.05 18.89
C ARG A 791 -3.74 -24.86 18.98
N HIS A 792 -4.35 -24.31 17.93
CA HIS A 792 -5.80 -24.10 17.90
C HIS A 792 -6.57 -25.42 17.84
N LEU A 793 -6.11 -26.37 17.02
CA LEU A 793 -6.69 -27.71 16.94
C LEU A 793 -6.48 -28.51 18.23
N GLU A 794 -5.34 -28.34 18.91
CA GLU A 794 -5.08 -28.93 20.22
C GLU A 794 -6.02 -28.37 21.30
N PHE A 795 -6.31 -27.06 21.27
CA PHE A 795 -7.35 -26.46 22.10
C PHE A 795 -8.71 -27.12 21.84
N MET A 796 -9.11 -27.25 20.57
CA MET A 796 -10.38 -27.90 20.21
C MET A 796 -10.44 -29.35 20.69
N ALA A 797 -9.36 -30.12 20.50
CA ALA A 797 -9.28 -31.50 20.95
C ALA A 797 -9.45 -31.62 22.48
N LYS A 798 -8.77 -30.75 23.25
CA LYS A 798 -8.87 -30.74 24.72
C LYS A 798 -10.28 -30.41 25.21
N VAL A 799 -10.97 -29.48 24.55
CA VAL A 799 -12.35 -29.16 24.85
C VAL A 799 -13.27 -30.35 24.54
N MET A 800 -13.10 -31.01 23.39
CA MET A 800 -13.88 -32.20 23.02
C MET A 800 -13.65 -33.40 23.96
N GLU A 801 -12.47 -33.50 24.55
CA GLU A 801 -12.15 -34.50 25.59
C GLU A 801 -12.77 -34.17 26.96
N GLY A 802 -13.32 -32.96 27.15
CA GLY A 802 -13.86 -32.49 28.42
C GLY A 802 -12.81 -31.93 29.39
N ASN A 803 -11.57 -31.68 28.92
CA ASN A 803 -10.50 -31.15 29.76
C ASN A 803 -10.63 -29.64 30.02
N ILE A 804 -11.46 -28.94 29.25
CA ILE A 804 -11.67 -27.49 29.32
C ILE A 804 -13.17 -27.22 29.33
N VAL A 805 -13.64 -26.44 30.30
CA VAL A 805 -15.04 -25.99 30.38
C VAL A 805 -15.19 -24.72 29.55
N LEU A 806 -16.20 -24.68 28.68
CA LEU A 806 -16.51 -23.51 27.84
C LEU A 806 -17.51 -22.59 28.54
N GLY A 807 -17.45 -21.30 28.20
CA GLY A 807 -18.50 -20.35 28.54
C GLY A 807 -19.64 -20.34 27.51
N CYS A 808 -19.32 -20.57 26.23
CA CYS A 808 -20.34 -20.57 25.18
C CYS A 808 -21.27 -21.78 25.21
N GLY A 809 -22.50 -21.62 24.70
CA GLY A 809 -23.48 -22.69 24.62
C GLY A 809 -23.01 -23.88 23.77
N GLU A 810 -23.42 -25.10 24.16
CA GLU A 810 -23.02 -26.36 23.51
C GLU A 810 -23.30 -26.36 22.00
N THR A 811 -24.40 -25.74 21.59
CA THR A 811 -24.85 -25.62 20.20
C THR A 811 -23.92 -24.72 19.37
N THR A 812 -23.47 -23.59 19.92
CA THR A 812 -22.48 -22.69 19.30
C THR A 812 -21.13 -23.38 19.17
N TRP A 813 -20.68 -24.10 20.21
CA TRP A 813 -19.43 -24.85 20.16
C TRP A 813 -19.46 -25.96 19.10
N ARG A 814 -20.50 -26.81 19.14
CA ARG A 814 -20.61 -27.94 18.22
C ARG A 814 -20.69 -27.49 16.76
N SER A 815 -21.45 -26.42 16.48
CA SER A 815 -21.54 -25.84 15.13
C SER A 815 -20.22 -25.24 14.66
N TYR A 816 -19.50 -24.53 15.54
CA TYR A 816 -18.16 -24.02 15.26
C TYR A 816 -17.18 -25.13 14.86
N VAL A 817 -17.06 -26.19 15.68
CA VAL A 817 -16.12 -27.29 15.41
C VAL A 817 -16.45 -28.01 14.10
N LEU A 818 -17.73 -28.35 13.89
CA LEU A 818 -18.14 -29.07 12.68
C LEU A 818 -17.88 -28.25 11.41
N CYS A 819 -18.19 -26.95 11.45
CA CYS A 819 -17.95 -26.06 10.33
C CYS A 819 -16.45 -25.86 10.08
N PHE A 820 -15.67 -25.58 11.13
CA PHE A 820 -14.24 -25.31 10.97
C PHE A 820 -13.48 -26.53 10.43
N VAL A 821 -13.75 -27.73 10.97
CA VAL A 821 -13.10 -28.96 10.48
C VAL A 821 -13.55 -29.32 9.07
N GLY A 822 -14.85 -29.17 8.75
CA GLY A 822 -15.35 -29.34 7.37
C GLY A 822 -14.61 -28.43 6.40
N LEU A 823 -14.50 -27.14 6.75
CA LEU A 823 -13.78 -26.16 5.95
C LEU A 823 -12.29 -26.50 5.79
N LEU A 824 -11.62 -27.02 6.82
CA LEU A 824 -10.23 -27.46 6.73
C LEU A 824 -10.06 -28.61 5.72
N VAL A 825 -10.97 -29.59 5.74
CA VAL A 825 -10.92 -30.77 4.87
C VAL A 825 -11.21 -30.40 3.41
N ASP A 826 -12.19 -29.53 3.20
CA ASP A 826 -12.68 -29.19 1.86
C ASP A 826 -11.82 -28.12 1.18
N PHE A 827 -11.42 -27.07 1.92
CA PHE A 827 -10.77 -25.89 1.33
C PHE A 827 -9.26 -25.86 1.52
N VAL A 828 -8.74 -26.21 2.70
CA VAL A 828 -7.29 -26.10 3.02
C VAL A 828 -6.68 -27.43 3.49
N PRO A 829 -6.81 -28.52 2.71
CA PRO A 829 -6.37 -29.85 3.14
C PRO A 829 -4.85 -29.93 3.39
N ALA A 830 -4.06 -29.06 2.75
CA ALA A 830 -2.61 -28.98 2.96
C ALA A 830 -2.24 -28.63 4.40
N TRP A 831 -3.09 -27.90 5.14
CA TRP A 831 -2.81 -27.54 6.53
C TRP A 831 -2.91 -28.76 7.46
N ILE A 832 -3.77 -29.73 7.13
CA ILE A 832 -4.00 -30.93 7.94
C ILE A 832 -2.73 -31.80 7.98
N LEU A 833 -1.98 -31.86 6.87
CA LEU A 833 -0.71 -32.60 6.78
C LEU A 833 0.35 -32.12 7.78
N GLU A 834 0.26 -30.87 8.23
CA GLU A 834 1.23 -30.24 9.14
C GLU A 834 0.89 -30.47 10.62
N VAL A 835 -0.33 -30.90 10.93
CA VAL A 835 -0.82 -31.07 12.30
C VAL A 835 -0.26 -32.35 12.92
N LYS A 836 -0.08 -32.37 14.25
CA LYS A 836 0.34 -33.59 14.96
C LYS A 836 -0.71 -34.69 14.82
N LEU A 837 -0.24 -35.91 14.60
CA LEU A 837 -1.10 -37.10 14.46
C LEU A 837 -2.01 -37.31 15.67
N GLU A 838 -1.47 -37.15 16.88
CA GLU A 838 -2.22 -37.30 18.14
C GLU A 838 -3.42 -36.34 18.19
N THR A 839 -3.23 -35.08 17.79
CA THR A 839 -4.31 -34.07 17.73
C THR A 839 -5.40 -34.49 16.75
N LEU A 840 -5.03 -34.98 15.56
CA LEU A 840 -5.99 -35.46 14.55
C LEU A 840 -6.78 -36.68 15.03
N GLN A 841 -6.13 -37.64 15.68
CA GLN A 841 -6.79 -38.82 16.26
C GLN A 841 -7.82 -38.41 17.33
N LYS A 842 -7.44 -37.50 18.23
CA LYS A 842 -8.34 -36.99 19.28
C LYS A 842 -9.57 -36.31 18.70
N LEU A 843 -9.38 -35.42 17.72
CA LEU A 843 -10.49 -34.75 17.02
C LEU A 843 -11.38 -35.75 16.28
N ALA A 844 -10.81 -36.70 15.54
CA ALA A 844 -11.57 -37.73 14.85
C ALA A 844 -12.41 -38.58 15.81
N SER A 845 -11.84 -38.94 16.98
CA SER A 845 -12.57 -39.67 18.02
C SER A 845 -13.76 -38.86 18.57
N GLY A 846 -13.57 -37.55 18.79
CA GLY A 846 -14.63 -36.65 19.23
C GLY A 846 -15.75 -36.49 18.20
N LEU A 847 -15.39 -36.38 16.91
CA LEU A 847 -16.35 -36.29 15.81
C LEU A 847 -17.19 -37.58 15.67
N ARG A 848 -16.60 -38.75 15.94
CA ARG A 848 -17.35 -40.02 16.00
C ARG A 848 -18.34 -40.07 17.15
N LYS A 849 -17.95 -39.58 18.33
CA LYS A 849 -18.88 -39.44 19.47
C LYS A 849 -20.08 -38.55 19.14
N TRP A 850 -19.92 -37.61 18.20
CA TRP A 850 -20.99 -36.76 17.68
C TRP A 850 -21.72 -37.33 16.45
N HIS A 851 -21.50 -38.60 16.11
CA HIS A 851 -22.06 -39.29 14.93
C HIS A 851 -21.70 -38.62 13.58
N LYS A 852 -20.51 -38.01 13.48
CA LYS A 852 -19.96 -37.44 12.24
C LYS A 852 -18.76 -38.24 11.75
N GLY A 853 -19.01 -39.53 11.49
CA GLY A 853 -18.01 -40.50 11.06
C GLY A 853 -17.32 -40.15 9.73
N ASP A 854 -18.09 -39.68 8.75
CA ASP A 854 -17.56 -39.33 7.42
C ASP A 854 -16.53 -38.21 7.50
N LEU A 855 -16.84 -37.14 8.25
CA LEU A 855 -15.92 -36.02 8.46
C LEU A 855 -14.67 -36.46 9.24
N ALA A 856 -14.84 -37.34 10.23
CA ALA A 856 -13.72 -37.89 10.99
C ALA A 856 -12.78 -38.73 10.09
N LEU A 857 -13.35 -39.48 9.15
CA LEU A 857 -12.60 -40.28 8.19
C LEU A 857 -11.85 -39.37 7.22
N SER A 858 -12.53 -38.41 6.60
CA SER A 858 -11.91 -37.45 5.67
C SER A 858 -10.80 -36.62 6.33
N LEU A 859 -10.96 -36.24 7.61
CA LEU A 859 -9.89 -35.56 8.37
C LEU A 859 -8.63 -36.44 8.48
N LEU A 860 -8.79 -37.71 8.81
CA LEU A 860 -7.66 -38.65 8.95
C LEU A 860 -7.02 -38.97 7.59
N GLU A 861 -7.83 -39.14 6.53
CA GLU A 861 -7.32 -39.35 5.16
C GLU A 861 -6.43 -38.19 4.70
N ARG A 862 -6.83 -36.93 4.98
CA ARG A 862 -6.04 -35.75 4.66
C ARG A 862 -4.82 -35.54 5.57
N GLY A 863 -4.70 -36.28 6.67
CA GLY A 863 -3.51 -36.33 7.55
C GLY A 863 -2.30 -37.04 6.93
N GLY A 864 -2.45 -37.63 5.74
CA GLY A 864 -1.36 -38.22 4.97
C GLY A 864 -0.84 -39.55 5.54
N LYS A 865 0.35 -39.96 5.11
CA LYS A 865 0.91 -41.31 5.40
C LYS A 865 0.97 -41.66 6.90
N LYS A 866 1.10 -40.65 7.77
CA LYS A 866 1.17 -40.82 9.23
C LYS A 866 -0.16 -41.27 9.85
N ALA A 867 -1.28 -40.95 9.21
CA ALA A 867 -2.63 -41.23 9.73
C ALA A 867 -3.27 -42.50 9.14
N VAL A 868 -2.62 -43.16 8.17
CA VAL A 868 -3.17 -44.31 7.44
C VAL A 868 -3.54 -45.48 8.36
N THR A 869 -2.73 -45.78 9.37
CA THR A 869 -3.05 -46.83 10.37
C THR A 869 -4.33 -46.51 11.13
N SER A 870 -4.50 -45.25 11.55
CA SER A 870 -5.72 -44.80 12.22
C SER A 870 -6.92 -44.77 11.28
N VAL A 871 -6.77 -44.49 9.98
CA VAL A 871 -7.87 -44.63 9.00
C VAL A 871 -8.32 -46.09 8.91
N VAL A 872 -7.39 -47.03 8.82
CA VAL A 872 -7.69 -48.47 8.73
C VAL A 872 -8.37 -48.99 10.00
N GLU A 873 -7.87 -48.63 11.18
CA GLU A 873 -8.49 -48.96 12.48
C GLU A 873 -9.90 -48.36 12.65
N SER A 874 -10.26 -47.40 11.82
CA SER A 874 -11.53 -46.69 11.89
C SER A 874 -12.60 -47.20 10.92
N LEU A 875 -12.16 -47.95 9.91
CA LEU A 875 -13.01 -48.63 8.93
C LEU A 875 -13.32 -50.07 9.37
N LEU A 876 -12.50 -50.62 10.26
CA LEU A 876 -12.71 -51.87 10.99
C LEU A 876 -13.61 -51.62 12.20
#